data_AF-A0A1Y4WD80-F1
#
_entry.id   AF-A0A1Y4WD80-F1
#
_cell.length_a   1.000
_cell.length_b   1.000
_cell.length_c   1.000
_cell.angle_alpha   90.00
_cell.angle_beta   90.00
_cell.angle_gamma   90.00
#
_symmetry.space_group_name_H-M   'P 1'
#
loop_
_entity.id
_entity.type
_entity.pdbx_description
1 polymer ?
#
loop_
_entity_poly.entity_id
_entity_poly.type
_entity_poly.pdbx_seq_one_letter_code
_entity_poly.pdbx_strand_id
1 'polypeptide(L)'
;MSQVYTTRRRAAPNGAEPAAPSSKTQQPEVNQGSLSLDGGGMGSRLDELMQEKMRQHFLDNQIPEAEREADRLAFAAQGARTPEEVKARMGQRLGADFSGVRFHADSGALRTAEDMGARAYATGRDIYFGQGGFDPAVAAHELVHTVQQGQVESSAPTVSAPAGQVQMLPKRLKAFGHSVAQAAKTVGGGIARVAKAAGNGIAQGARTVGSGLAHALKIVGHSFAKVGTGIGEFVGGKAGLLKPSEEQRDQALAKAQQGDYSQFAILRKADAQAMVDAKKAEFLANGMPDPKQLSTTEMLNPVTRKAMSQIAGDEKLQIPDTQRRQFREAGEVMDQRMIVNTMKKVSDGQAQRMVQHYQNMDDQKRLAQEYARSKHGKTYLGGEGDGTLLGAVAAREQALANVEQQNTRSIQEAQALAQSDIDRAQNSGDAMLRLMFMMQLGNFQRTDGSKKAKTSRAWDQTMANAFSHGGRTGFVFAGKDTEEAGGTGTDAVFDAVFGGQGGAGAGVHVRAAGTHHMNTPKAGKGMAGYKEKGGIGAALGSKADPDYQHFGMDMGIGGVGNLGTAGAGGQGQMINADGRSGHMYIGRRMGTASRKGGLLVGLESDSPYRMNQTGHMHNAAAQAEEGSSTGGLKTDIQGNKYGGRTVDLSGLTNQEMVATLHAFTSHFSRLRDEDEGAYNDLLERISGKRMDADSMNALLGQMLAGEENEALLAKLKHMRRNYPA
;
A
#
# COMPACT_ATOMS: atom_id res chain seq x y z
N MET A 1 29.91 -35.95 -3.00
CA MET A 1 30.91 -34.87 -3.08
C MET A 1 30.57 -34.01 -4.29
N SER A 2 29.86 -32.90 -4.09
CA SER A 2 29.49 -31.97 -5.16
C SER A 2 30.59 -30.92 -5.34
N GLN A 3 31.08 -30.76 -6.57
CA GLN A 3 32.00 -29.68 -6.92
C GLN A 3 31.23 -28.38 -7.09
N VAL A 4 31.47 -27.44 -6.19
CA VAL A 4 31.06 -26.04 -6.28
C VAL A 4 32.01 -25.37 -7.29
N TYR A 5 31.49 -24.94 -8.44
CA TYR A 5 32.24 -24.13 -9.40
C TYR A 5 32.21 -22.66 -8.97
N THR A 6 33.03 -22.33 -7.98
CA THR A 6 33.44 -20.95 -7.69
C THR A 6 34.94 -20.82 -7.93
N THR A 7 35.38 -19.72 -8.54
CA THR A 7 36.78 -19.33 -8.64
C THR A 7 37.42 -19.26 -7.24
N ARG A 8 38.21 -20.27 -6.89
CA ARG A 8 39.07 -20.27 -5.70
C ARG A 8 40.44 -19.74 -6.11
N ARG A 9 40.82 -18.53 -5.66
CA ARG A 9 42.24 -18.14 -5.63
C ARG A 9 42.98 -19.09 -4.68
N ARG A 10 44.06 -19.71 -5.16
CA ARG A 10 45.01 -20.46 -4.32
C ARG A 10 45.66 -19.51 -3.31
N ALA A 11 45.53 -19.81 -2.02
CA ALA A 11 46.42 -19.32 -0.99
C ALA A 11 47.47 -20.40 -0.70
N ALA A 12 48.75 -20.00 -0.58
CA ALA A 12 49.88 -20.84 -0.19
C ALA A 12 49.85 -21.16 1.32
N PRO A 13 50.50 -22.24 1.80
CA PRO A 13 50.26 -22.81 3.12
C PRO A 13 51.08 -22.19 4.26
N ASN A 14 50.55 -22.40 5.48
CA ASN A 14 50.92 -21.92 6.81
C ASN A 14 52.38 -22.12 7.27
N GLY A 15 52.80 -21.26 8.20
CA GLY A 15 53.88 -21.54 9.17
C GLY A 15 53.91 -20.58 10.37
N ALA A 16 53.54 -21.13 11.54
CA ALA A 16 53.93 -20.76 12.92
C ALA A 16 53.34 -19.52 13.65
N GLU A 17 52.67 -19.83 14.77
CA GLU A 17 52.39 -19.06 16.01
C GLU A 17 53.68 -18.58 16.74
N PRO A 18 53.66 -17.83 17.89
CA PRO A 18 52.54 -17.29 18.68
C PRO A 18 52.73 -15.86 19.29
N ALA A 19 51.73 -15.45 20.10
CA ALA A 19 51.81 -14.64 21.34
C ALA A 19 51.56 -13.10 21.29
N ALA A 20 50.62 -12.68 22.16
CA ALA A 20 50.35 -11.31 22.65
C ALA A 20 51.52 -10.82 23.57
N PRO A 21 51.67 -9.53 23.99
CA PRO A 21 50.59 -8.60 24.40
C PRO A 21 50.79 -7.05 24.26
N SER A 22 49.71 -6.32 24.57
CA SER A 22 49.61 -5.04 25.31
C SER A 22 50.27 -3.71 24.84
N SER A 23 49.38 -2.68 24.81
CA SER A 23 49.50 -1.35 25.43
C SER A 23 49.97 -0.10 24.64
N LYS A 24 49.18 0.97 24.84
CA LYS A 24 49.52 2.41 25.00
C LYS A 24 49.91 3.28 23.79
N THR A 25 49.01 4.23 23.52
CA THR A 25 49.16 5.72 23.42
C THR A 25 50.24 6.39 22.55
N GLN A 26 49.75 7.41 21.82
CA GLN A 26 50.33 8.73 21.48
C GLN A 26 50.45 9.07 19.99
N GLN A 27 49.98 10.29 19.72
CA GLN A 27 49.94 11.06 18.48
C GLN A 27 51.36 11.61 18.12
N PRO A 28 51.48 12.63 17.24
CA PRO A 28 51.61 12.53 15.78
C PRO A 28 52.95 13.15 15.30
N GLU A 29 53.47 12.78 14.13
CA GLU A 29 54.32 13.73 13.40
C GLU A 29 54.43 13.44 11.90
N VAL A 30 54.55 14.56 11.19
CA VAL A 30 54.44 14.77 9.75
C VAL A 30 55.80 14.54 9.09
N ASN A 31 55.86 13.84 7.95
CA ASN A 31 56.77 14.27 6.90
C ASN A 31 56.28 13.93 5.49
N GLN A 32 56.52 14.89 4.61
CA GLN A 32 56.03 15.06 3.26
C GLN A 32 56.73 14.12 2.28
N GLY A 33 55.97 13.58 1.33
CA GLY A 33 56.48 12.83 0.18
C GLY A 33 55.44 12.85 -0.93
N SER A 34 55.67 13.72 -1.91
CA SER A 34 54.92 13.95 -3.14
C SER A 34 54.17 12.74 -3.70
N LEU A 35 52.85 12.83 -3.80
CA LEU A 35 52.04 11.91 -4.59
C LEU A 35 51.39 12.66 -5.76
N SER A 36 51.80 12.21 -6.95
CA SER A 36 51.27 12.52 -8.25
C SER A 36 49.74 12.39 -8.27
N LEU A 37 49.10 13.36 -8.92
CA LEU A 37 47.70 13.30 -9.31
C LEU A 37 47.51 12.17 -10.32
N ASP A 38 46.92 11.06 -9.89
CA ASP A 38 46.16 10.19 -10.78
C ASP A 38 44.85 9.78 -10.10
N GLY A 39 43.75 9.92 -10.84
CA GLY A 39 42.39 10.01 -10.32
C GLY A 39 41.83 8.69 -9.80
N GLY A 40 41.75 8.55 -8.48
CA GLY A 40 40.92 7.54 -7.80
C GLY A 40 39.68 8.19 -7.19
N GLY A 41 38.68 8.51 -8.01
CA GLY A 41 37.41 9.07 -7.54
C GLY A 41 36.58 8.07 -6.72
N MET A 42 35.74 8.58 -5.82
CA MET A 42 34.69 7.85 -5.09
C MET A 42 33.84 6.90 -5.94
N GLY A 43 33.85 7.04 -7.27
CA GLY A 43 33.21 6.14 -8.23
C GLY A 43 33.75 4.72 -8.22
N SER A 44 35.08 4.48 -8.14
CA SER A 44 35.62 3.11 -8.20
C SER A 44 35.22 2.27 -6.99
N ARG A 45 35.18 2.90 -5.82
CA ARG A 45 34.76 2.28 -4.56
C ARG A 45 33.24 2.06 -4.49
N LEU A 46 32.46 2.94 -5.12
CA LEU A 46 31.02 2.79 -5.27
C LEU A 46 30.67 1.72 -6.30
N ASP A 47 31.42 1.64 -7.39
CA ASP A 47 31.27 0.62 -8.44
C ASP A 47 31.67 -0.77 -7.91
N GLU A 48 32.75 -0.89 -7.14
CA GLU A 48 33.09 -2.13 -6.42
C GLU A 48 31.99 -2.53 -5.41
N LEU A 49 31.45 -1.56 -4.66
CA LEU A 49 30.35 -1.81 -3.72
C LEU A 49 29.05 -2.18 -4.42
N MET A 50 28.77 -1.61 -5.59
CA MET A 50 27.59 -1.92 -6.39
C MET A 50 27.75 -3.27 -7.09
N GLN A 51 28.93 -3.59 -7.62
CA GLN A 51 29.22 -4.92 -8.17
C GLN A 51 29.15 -5.99 -7.08
N GLU A 52 29.70 -5.75 -5.89
CA GLU A 52 29.62 -6.69 -4.76
C GLU A 52 28.17 -6.83 -4.26
N LYS A 53 27.40 -5.74 -4.16
CA LYS A 53 25.96 -5.81 -3.83
C LYS A 53 25.14 -6.51 -4.89
N MET A 54 25.43 -6.31 -6.18
CA MET A 54 24.74 -7.01 -7.27
C MET A 54 25.09 -8.50 -7.27
N ARG A 55 26.35 -8.84 -6.98
CA ARG A 55 26.82 -10.22 -6.82
C ARG A 55 26.18 -10.91 -5.62
N GLN A 56 26.09 -10.23 -4.47
CA GLN A 56 25.39 -10.75 -3.28
C GLN A 56 23.90 -10.88 -3.53
N HIS A 57 23.26 -9.87 -4.14
CA HIS A 57 21.84 -9.93 -4.54
C HIS A 57 21.57 -11.06 -5.53
N PHE A 58 22.52 -11.36 -6.41
CA PHE A 58 22.44 -12.48 -7.35
C PHE A 58 22.53 -13.84 -6.67
N LEU A 59 23.32 -13.96 -5.59
CA LEU A 59 23.45 -15.19 -4.80
C LEU A 59 22.28 -15.39 -3.83
N ASP A 60 21.81 -14.32 -3.19
CA ASP A 60 20.73 -14.34 -2.19
C ASP A 60 19.35 -14.62 -2.79
N ASN A 61 19.17 -14.41 -4.10
CA ASN A 61 17.92 -14.64 -4.81
C ASN A 61 17.93 -15.89 -5.70
N GLN A 62 18.94 -16.75 -5.61
CA GLN A 62 18.88 -18.06 -6.27
C GLN A 62 17.88 -18.94 -5.54
N ILE A 63 16.97 -19.58 -6.27
CA ILE A 63 16.11 -20.62 -5.72
C ILE A 63 16.93 -21.92 -5.71
N PRO A 64 17.38 -22.44 -4.54
CA PRO A 64 18.31 -23.57 -4.50
C PRO A 64 17.74 -24.85 -5.12
N GLU A 65 16.42 -24.97 -5.16
CA GLU A 65 15.72 -26.07 -5.83
C GLU A 65 15.73 -25.94 -7.36
N ALA A 66 15.59 -24.72 -7.89
CA ALA A 66 15.66 -24.47 -9.33
C ALA A 66 17.07 -24.68 -9.87
N GLU A 67 18.09 -24.23 -9.15
CA GLU A 67 19.51 -24.46 -9.52
C GLU A 67 19.88 -25.95 -9.47
N ARG A 68 19.45 -26.67 -8.42
CA ARG A 68 19.67 -28.13 -8.33
C ARG A 68 18.94 -28.91 -9.42
N GLU A 69 17.79 -28.43 -9.88
CA GLU A 69 17.08 -29.03 -11.01
C GLU A 69 17.78 -28.71 -12.34
N ALA A 70 18.23 -27.47 -12.54
CA ALA A 70 18.99 -27.06 -13.71
C ALA A 70 20.29 -27.87 -13.86
N ASP A 71 21.06 -28.04 -12.78
CA ASP A 71 22.28 -28.87 -12.76
C ASP A 71 21.99 -30.33 -13.16
N ARG A 72 20.89 -30.90 -12.63
CA ARG A 72 20.50 -32.30 -12.92
C ARG A 72 20.05 -32.47 -14.37
N LEU A 73 19.31 -31.51 -14.91
CA LEU A 73 18.76 -31.60 -16.27
C LEU A 73 19.80 -31.26 -17.33
N ALA A 74 20.75 -30.35 -17.02
CA ALA A 74 21.87 -30.00 -17.89
C ALA A 74 22.77 -31.20 -18.24
N PHE A 75 22.79 -32.24 -17.41
CA PHE A 75 23.51 -33.49 -17.69
C PHE A 75 23.07 -34.17 -19.00
N ALA A 76 21.84 -33.91 -19.49
CA ALA A 76 21.37 -34.45 -20.76
C ALA A 76 22.15 -33.92 -21.98
N ALA A 77 22.87 -32.81 -21.84
CA ALA A 77 23.75 -32.27 -22.88
C ALA A 77 25.19 -32.83 -22.82
N GLN A 78 25.49 -33.77 -21.92
CA GLN A 78 26.83 -34.34 -21.79
C GLN A 78 27.31 -34.95 -23.13
N GLY A 79 28.50 -34.55 -23.57
CA GLY A 79 29.10 -34.97 -24.83
C GLY A 79 28.73 -34.13 -26.06
N ALA A 80 27.84 -33.13 -25.94
CA ALA A 80 27.60 -32.14 -26.98
C ALA A 80 28.81 -31.19 -27.14
N ARG A 81 29.12 -30.80 -28.38
CA ARG A 81 30.25 -29.92 -28.70
C ARG A 81 29.83 -28.60 -29.36
N THR A 82 28.62 -28.52 -29.89
CA THR A 82 28.09 -27.33 -30.57
C THR A 82 26.80 -26.80 -29.92
N PRO A 83 26.48 -25.49 -30.07
CA PRO A 83 25.22 -24.92 -29.59
C PRO A 83 23.97 -25.66 -30.06
N GLU A 84 23.98 -26.13 -31.30
CA GLU A 84 22.88 -26.82 -31.95
C GLU A 84 22.67 -28.22 -31.36
N GLU A 85 23.77 -28.93 -31.08
CA GLU A 85 23.72 -30.22 -30.38
C GLU A 85 23.18 -30.07 -28.94
N VAL A 86 23.57 -29.00 -28.23
CA VAL A 86 23.06 -28.70 -26.89
C VAL A 86 21.56 -28.42 -26.93
N LYS A 87 21.10 -27.55 -27.83
CA LYS A 87 19.68 -27.23 -27.99
C LYS A 87 18.84 -28.44 -28.37
N ALA A 88 19.33 -29.29 -29.28
CA ALA A 88 18.61 -30.49 -29.71
C ALA A 88 18.45 -31.49 -28.55
N ARG A 89 19.52 -31.75 -27.79
CA ARG A 89 19.49 -32.68 -26.64
C ARG A 89 18.64 -32.16 -25.49
N MET A 90 18.78 -30.88 -25.16
CA MET A 90 17.94 -30.25 -24.13
C MET A 90 16.48 -30.17 -24.57
N GLY A 91 16.22 -29.91 -25.86
CA GLY A 91 14.87 -29.90 -26.42
C GLY A 91 14.19 -31.27 -26.34
N GLN A 92 14.93 -32.36 -26.59
CA GLN A 92 14.43 -33.72 -26.36
C GLN A 92 14.17 -34.01 -24.88
N ARG A 93 15.07 -33.58 -23.99
CA ARG A 93 14.97 -33.85 -22.55
C ARG A 93 13.81 -33.12 -21.89
N LEU A 94 13.55 -31.89 -22.31
CA LEU A 94 12.54 -30.98 -21.76
C LEU A 94 11.24 -30.98 -22.58
N GLY A 95 11.23 -31.57 -23.78
CA GLY A 95 10.09 -31.47 -24.68
C GLY A 95 9.78 -30.01 -25.03
N ALA A 96 10.82 -29.25 -25.36
CA ALA A 96 10.81 -27.80 -25.55
C ALA A 96 11.54 -27.40 -26.86
N ASP A 97 11.07 -26.36 -27.55
CA ASP A 97 11.72 -25.85 -28.77
C ASP A 97 12.66 -24.68 -28.48
N PHE A 98 13.97 -24.95 -28.57
CA PHE A 98 15.03 -23.97 -28.34
C PHE A 98 15.56 -23.31 -29.62
N SER A 99 14.93 -23.54 -30.77
CA SER A 99 15.35 -22.93 -32.05
C SER A 99 15.36 -21.40 -32.00
N GLY A 100 14.46 -20.80 -31.22
CA GLY A 100 14.36 -19.36 -31.00
C GLY A 100 15.33 -18.77 -29.96
N VAL A 101 16.19 -19.58 -29.33
CA VAL A 101 17.18 -19.10 -28.33
C VAL A 101 18.49 -18.74 -29.02
N ARG A 102 19.10 -17.60 -28.68
CA ARG A 102 20.36 -17.12 -29.28
C ARG A 102 21.50 -17.10 -28.27
N PHE A 103 22.67 -17.57 -28.67
CA PHE A 103 23.87 -17.59 -27.84
C PHE A 103 24.83 -16.50 -28.31
N HIS A 104 25.34 -15.71 -27.37
CA HIS A 104 26.22 -14.56 -27.62
C HIS A 104 27.52 -14.75 -26.84
N ALA A 105 28.65 -14.82 -27.54
CA ALA A 105 29.99 -14.98 -26.95
C ALA A 105 30.97 -13.90 -27.44
N ASP A 106 30.44 -12.76 -27.91
CA ASP A 106 31.25 -11.63 -28.39
C ASP A 106 31.81 -10.77 -27.24
N SER A 107 32.70 -9.83 -27.58
CA SER A 107 33.35 -8.96 -26.61
C SER A 107 32.40 -8.02 -25.84
N GLY A 108 31.17 -7.82 -26.35
CA GLY A 108 30.12 -7.11 -25.62
C GLY A 108 29.44 -8.00 -24.58
N ALA A 109 29.20 -9.27 -24.91
CA ALA A 109 28.70 -10.28 -23.98
C ALA A 109 29.67 -10.52 -22.81
N LEU A 110 30.97 -10.55 -23.11
CA LEU A 110 32.05 -10.79 -22.14
C LEU A 110 32.06 -9.74 -21.01
N ARG A 111 32.08 -8.44 -21.35
CA ARG A 111 32.13 -7.35 -20.36
C ARG A 111 30.93 -7.35 -19.42
N THR A 112 29.73 -7.55 -19.95
CA THR A 112 28.51 -7.53 -19.13
C THR A 112 28.42 -8.76 -18.20
N ALA A 113 28.90 -9.93 -18.63
CA ALA A 113 28.97 -11.11 -17.77
C ALA A 113 30.03 -10.97 -16.68
N GLU A 114 31.18 -10.34 -16.99
CA GLU A 114 32.25 -10.02 -16.03
C GLU A 114 31.78 -9.03 -14.95
N ASP A 115 31.07 -7.96 -15.32
CA ASP A 115 30.48 -6.97 -14.38
C ASP A 115 29.48 -7.60 -13.39
N MET A 116 28.94 -8.77 -13.73
CA MET A 116 28.00 -9.54 -12.90
C MET A 116 28.66 -10.71 -12.17
N GLY A 117 29.95 -10.97 -12.39
CA GLY A 117 30.67 -12.11 -11.82
C GLY A 117 30.13 -13.48 -12.25
N ALA A 118 29.48 -13.58 -13.42
CA ALA A 118 28.81 -14.80 -13.90
C ALA A 118 29.56 -15.45 -15.08
N ARG A 119 29.53 -16.79 -15.17
CA ARG A 119 30.11 -17.54 -16.32
C ARG A 119 29.24 -17.43 -17.57
N ALA A 120 27.92 -17.37 -17.39
CA ALA A 120 26.93 -17.02 -18.40
C ALA A 120 25.69 -16.44 -17.72
N TYR A 121 24.82 -15.80 -18.47
CA TYR A 121 23.49 -15.41 -18.01
C TYR A 121 22.50 -15.38 -19.16
N ALA A 122 21.21 -15.51 -18.87
CA ALA A 122 20.16 -15.42 -19.86
C ALA A 122 19.38 -14.09 -19.76
N THR A 123 18.72 -13.62 -20.82
CA THR A 123 17.74 -12.53 -20.76
C THR A 123 16.66 -12.73 -21.84
N GLY A 124 15.48 -13.18 -21.42
CA GLY A 124 14.45 -13.65 -22.34
C GLY A 124 14.88 -14.92 -23.09
N ARG A 125 15.18 -14.79 -24.40
CA ARG A 125 15.64 -15.89 -25.28
C ARG A 125 17.08 -15.72 -25.75
N ASP A 126 17.85 -14.89 -25.06
CA ASP A 126 19.24 -14.59 -25.38
C ASP A 126 20.13 -15.05 -24.22
N ILE A 127 21.18 -15.82 -24.49
CA ILE A 127 22.15 -16.30 -23.49
C ILE A 127 23.51 -15.69 -23.83
N TYR A 128 24.16 -15.08 -22.84
CA TYR A 128 25.41 -14.35 -22.97
C TYR A 128 26.50 -15.04 -22.14
N PHE A 129 27.64 -15.35 -22.76
CA PHE A 129 28.76 -16.05 -22.11
C PHE A 129 29.86 -15.07 -21.69
N GLY A 130 30.39 -15.28 -20.48
CA GLY A 130 31.52 -14.54 -19.92
C GLY A 130 32.86 -15.18 -20.27
N GLN A 131 33.87 -14.93 -19.44
CA GLN A 131 35.24 -15.37 -19.68
C GLN A 131 35.33 -16.90 -19.80
N GLY A 132 35.88 -17.38 -20.92
CA GLY A 132 35.89 -18.81 -21.28
C GLY A 132 34.98 -19.17 -22.46
N GLY A 133 34.07 -18.27 -22.86
CA GLY A 133 33.24 -18.42 -24.06
C GLY A 133 32.14 -19.49 -23.93
N PHE A 134 31.64 -19.97 -25.06
CA PHE A 134 30.60 -21.00 -25.11
C PHE A 134 31.10 -22.31 -24.47
N ASP A 135 30.39 -22.76 -23.44
CA ASP A 135 30.60 -24.05 -22.77
C ASP A 135 29.29 -24.85 -22.86
N PRO A 136 29.29 -26.07 -23.43
CA PRO A 136 28.07 -26.86 -23.61
C PRO A 136 27.31 -27.19 -22.32
N ALA A 137 28.02 -27.39 -21.20
CA ALA A 137 27.39 -27.70 -19.92
C ALA A 137 26.76 -26.45 -19.31
N VAL A 138 27.45 -25.31 -19.40
CA VAL A 138 26.90 -24.01 -18.97
C VAL A 138 25.70 -23.62 -19.84
N ALA A 139 25.79 -23.81 -21.17
CA ALA A 139 24.70 -23.51 -22.09
C ALA A 139 23.45 -24.37 -21.81
N ALA A 140 23.64 -25.64 -21.47
CA ALA A 140 22.56 -26.54 -21.12
C ALA A 140 21.86 -26.11 -19.82
N HIS A 141 22.63 -25.67 -18.83
CA HIS A 141 22.13 -25.09 -17.57
C HIS A 141 21.24 -23.88 -17.83
N GLU A 142 21.74 -22.93 -18.61
CA GLU A 142 20.99 -21.70 -18.93
C GLU A 142 19.72 -21.96 -19.76
N LEU A 143 19.70 -23.00 -20.61
CA LEU A 143 18.47 -23.37 -21.35
C LEU A 143 17.36 -23.86 -20.41
N VAL A 144 17.69 -24.58 -19.34
CA VAL A 144 16.70 -24.97 -18.32
C VAL A 144 16.08 -23.72 -17.71
N HIS A 145 16.89 -22.71 -17.42
CA HIS A 145 16.42 -21.42 -16.88
C HIS A 145 15.46 -20.69 -17.82
N THR A 146 15.66 -20.77 -19.14
CA THR A 146 14.68 -20.19 -20.10
C THR A 146 13.31 -20.87 -20.06
N VAL A 147 13.27 -22.17 -19.75
CA VAL A 147 12.04 -22.95 -19.59
C VAL A 147 11.39 -22.69 -18.24
N GLN A 148 12.14 -22.74 -17.15
CA GLN A 148 11.64 -22.47 -15.79
C GLN A 148 10.99 -21.08 -15.69
N GLN A 149 11.43 -20.13 -16.50
CA GLN A 149 10.90 -18.76 -16.57
C GLN A 149 9.75 -18.57 -17.56
N GLY A 150 9.29 -19.64 -18.22
CA GLY A 150 8.22 -19.60 -19.20
C GLY A 150 8.55 -18.82 -20.47
N GLN A 151 9.84 -18.61 -20.79
CA GLN A 151 10.27 -17.95 -22.03
C GLN A 151 10.30 -18.92 -23.21
N VAL A 152 10.50 -20.19 -22.91
CA VAL A 152 10.36 -21.33 -23.82
C VAL A 152 9.33 -22.28 -23.21
N GLU A 153 8.29 -22.60 -23.97
CA GLU A 153 7.27 -23.54 -23.53
C GLU A 153 7.82 -24.96 -23.54
N SER A 154 7.54 -25.72 -22.48
CA SER A 154 8.03 -27.07 -22.25
C SER A 154 6.86 -27.98 -21.89
N SER A 155 6.88 -29.20 -22.41
CA SER A 155 5.91 -30.24 -22.07
C SER A 155 6.35 -31.12 -20.90
N ALA A 156 7.62 -31.04 -20.48
CA ALA A 156 8.09 -31.65 -19.24
C ALA A 156 7.81 -30.75 -18.01
N PRO A 157 7.39 -31.33 -16.87
CA PRO A 157 7.24 -30.58 -15.63
C PRO A 157 8.60 -30.13 -15.12
N THR A 158 8.77 -28.81 -14.93
CA THR A 158 9.98 -28.18 -14.36
C THR A 158 9.59 -27.19 -13.26
N VAL A 159 10.50 -26.88 -12.35
CA VAL A 159 10.30 -25.87 -11.30
C VAL A 159 10.11 -24.49 -11.95
N SER A 160 8.90 -23.93 -11.89
CA SER A 160 8.61 -22.62 -12.47
C SER A 160 9.10 -21.46 -11.58
N ALA A 161 10.04 -20.67 -12.10
CA ALA A 161 10.60 -19.49 -11.44
C ALA A 161 10.15 -18.19 -12.13
N PRO A 162 9.81 -17.09 -11.42
CA PRO A 162 9.43 -15.83 -12.05
C PRO A 162 10.62 -15.15 -12.76
N ALA A 163 10.37 -14.53 -13.92
CA ALA A 163 11.39 -13.80 -14.69
C ALA A 163 12.02 -12.67 -13.85
N GLY A 164 13.34 -12.78 -13.59
CA GLY A 164 14.11 -11.87 -12.76
C GLY A 164 14.61 -12.44 -11.42
N GLN A 165 14.25 -13.68 -11.07
CA GLN A 165 14.77 -14.39 -9.88
C GLN A 165 15.64 -15.60 -10.21
N VAL A 166 15.93 -15.82 -11.49
CA VAL A 166 16.85 -16.87 -11.95
C VAL A 166 17.73 -16.25 -13.02
N GLN A 167 19.03 -16.25 -12.76
CA GLN A 167 20.17 -15.85 -13.60
C GLN A 167 19.83 -15.02 -14.87
N MET A 168 19.12 -13.90 -14.72
CA MET A 168 18.75 -13.00 -15.82
C MET A 168 18.67 -11.53 -15.42
N LEU A 169 19.17 -10.66 -16.30
CA LEU A 169 18.99 -9.21 -16.21
C LEU A 169 17.73 -8.77 -16.98
N PRO A 170 16.85 -7.90 -16.45
CA PRO A 170 15.76 -7.30 -17.23
C PRO A 170 16.29 -6.47 -18.41
N LYS A 171 15.61 -6.53 -19.57
CA LYS A 171 16.01 -5.98 -20.89
C LYS A 171 16.25 -4.45 -20.99
N ARG A 172 16.48 -3.71 -19.91
CA ARG A 172 16.65 -2.24 -19.93
C ARG A 172 17.98 -1.75 -19.36
N LEU A 173 19.09 -2.39 -19.75
CA LEU A 173 20.44 -1.86 -19.49
C LEU A 173 21.34 -1.70 -20.73
N LYS A 174 20.78 -1.68 -21.96
CA LYS A 174 21.56 -1.41 -23.19
C LYS A 174 21.38 -0.02 -23.80
N ALA A 175 20.72 0.92 -23.11
CA ALA A 175 20.48 2.28 -23.63
C ALA A 175 21.17 3.40 -22.82
N PHE A 176 22.34 3.10 -22.24
CA PHE A 176 23.22 4.12 -21.65
C PHE A 176 24.46 4.26 -22.53
N GLY A 177 24.28 4.87 -23.71
CA GLY A 177 25.36 5.12 -24.66
C GLY A 177 24.78 5.47 -26.03
N HIS A 178 24.96 6.73 -26.43
CA HIS A 178 24.50 7.41 -27.66
C HIS A 178 23.21 8.22 -27.51
N SER A 179 23.46 9.45 -27.06
CA SER A 179 22.64 10.65 -27.15
C SER A 179 22.34 11.07 -28.60
N VAL A 180 21.16 11.69 -28.75
CA VAL A 180 20.89 12.84 -29.63
C VAL A 180 21.14 12.65 -31.14
N ALA A 181 20.10 12.23 -31.85
CA ALA A 181 19.66 12.84 -33.10
C ALA A 181 18.34 12.21 -33.56
N GLN A 182 17.43 13.03 -34.09
CA GLN A 182 16.25 12.62 -34.88
C GLN A 182 14.96 12.23 -34.12
N ALA A 183 14.55 13.10 -33.20
CA ALA A 183 13.13 13.41 -33.03
C ALA A 183 12.78 14.66 -33.86
N ALA A 184 12.56 14.48 -35.17
CA ALA A 184 11.92 15.46 -36.03
C ALA A 184 11.22 14.74 -37.19
N LYS A 185 9.90 14.99 -37.33
CA LYS A 185 8.91 14.37 -38.25
C LYS A 185 8.46 12.98 -37.77
N THR A 186 7.18 12.70 -37.51
CA THR A 186 5.99 13.07 -38.31
C THR A 186 4.75 13.15 -37.42
N VAL A 187 4.10 14.30 -37.45
CA VAL A 187 2.70 14.50 -37.09
C VAL A 187 1.84 13.88 -38.21
N GLY A 188 0.79 13.12 -37.85
CA GLY A 188 -0.37 12.96 -38.74
C GLY A 188 -1.11 11.62 -38.67
N GLY A 189 -2.36 11.68 -38.20
CA GLY A 189 -3.43 10.70 -38.52
C GLY A 189 -3.48 9.44 -37.64
N GLY A 190 -4.61 9.00 -37.09
CA GLY A 190 -5.99 9.41 -37.34
C GLY A 190 -6.92 8.90 -36.25
N ILE A 191 -7.88 9.76 -35.94
CA ILE A 191 -9.17 9.44 -35.35
C ILE A 191 -9.98 8.74 -36.45
N ALA A 192 -10.41 7.48 -36.25
CA ALA A 192 -11.67 6.91 -36.79
C ALA A 192 -11.77 5.38 -36.58
N ARG A 193 -12.99 4.93 -36.24
CA ARG A 193 -13.52 3.53 -36.17
C ARG A 193 -13.06 2.76 -34.92
N VAL A 194 -13.94 2.29 -34.04
CA VAL A 194 -15.11 1.47 -34.30
C VAL A 194 -16.26 1.83 -33.34
N ALA A 195 -17.35 2.31 -33.92
CA ALA A 195 -18.69 2.26 -33.36
C ALA A 195 -19.55 1.49 -34.38
N LYS A 196 -19.81 0.19 -34.14
CA LYS A 196 -20.94 -0.55 -34.71
C LYS A 196 -20.95 -1.99 -34.19
N ALA A 197 -21.92 -2.31 -33.32
CA ALA A 197 -22.69 -3.56 -33.32
C ALA A 197 -23.57 -3.60 -32.07
N ALA A 198 -24.72 -2.94 -32.15
CA ALA A 198 -25.90 -3.24 -31.35
C ALA A 198 -26.99 -3.69 -32.32
N GLY A 199 -27.68 -4.80 -32.02
CA GLY A 199 -28.89 -5.20 -32.74
C GLY A 199 -29.31 -6.67 -32.56
N ASN A 200 -30.38 -6.87 -31.78
CA ASN A 200 -31.44 -7.92 -31.82
C ASN A 200 -31.06 -9.37 -31.44
N GLY A 201 -31.88 -10.19 -30.75
CA GLY A 201 -33.26 -10.14 -30.23
C GLY A 201 -33.50 -11.34 -29.28
N ILE A 202 -34.30 -11.20 -28.20
CA ILE A 202 -35.71 -11.68 -28.03
C ILE A 202 -35.86 -13.09 -27.37
N ALA A 203 -36.41 -13.04 -26.15
CA ALA A 203 -37.47 -13.84 -25.51
C ALA A 203 -37.33 -15.30 -25.01
N GLN A 204 -37.97 -15.44 -23.82
CA GLN A 204 -38.77 -16.53 -23.26
C GLN A 204 -38.12 -17.64 -22.44
N GLY A 205 -38.63 -17.80 -21.21
CA GLY A 205 -38.50 -19.02 -20.42
C GLY A 205 -38.60 -18.87 -18.90
N ALA A 206 -39.70 -18.31 -18.38
CA ALA A 206 -40.05 -18.46 -16.97
C ALA A 206 -41.12 -19.57 -16.83
N ARG A 207 -40.91 -20.52 -15.89
CA ARG A 207 -41.90 -21.31 -15.12
C ARG A 207 -41.12 -22.11 -14.05
N THR A 208 -41.18 -21.74 -12.77
CA THR A 208 -42.15 -22.16 -11.71
C THR A 208 -41.63 -23.35 -10.90
N VAL A 209 -41.40 -23.13 -9.60
CA VAL A 209 -41.76 -23.89 -8.36
C VAL A 209 -40.79 -23.37 -7.28
N GLY A 210 -41.14 -22.88 -6.09
CA GLY A 210 -42.40 -22.68 -5.38
C GLY A 210 -42.08 -22.34 -3.91
N SER A 211 -42.76 -21.31 -3.37
CA SER A 211 -43.13 -21.04 -1.95
C SER A 211 -42.07 -21.15 -0.83
N GLY A 212 -41.89 -20.18 0.07
CA GLY A 212 -42.59 -18.94 0.29
C GLY A 212 -42.14 -18.23 1.58
N LEU A 213 -42.01 -16.91 1.51
CA LEU A 213 -42.37 -16.01 2.61
C LEU A 213 -42.84 -14.69 1.98
N ALA A 214 -44.16 -14.56 1.82
CA ALA A 214 -44.84 -13.28 1.67
C ALA A 214 -45.00 -12.69 3.11
N HIS A 215 -44.85 -11.41 3.38
CA HIS A 215 -45.82 -10.36 3.06
C HIS A 215 -45.22 -9.00 3.50
N ALA A 216 -44.88 -8.13 2.56
CA ALA A 216 -45.04 -6.66 2.65
C ALA A 216 -44.61 -6.05 1.31
N LEU A 217 -45.30 -4.99 0.89
CA LEU A 217 -45.10 -4.19 -0.34
C LEU A 217 -45.73 -4.73 -1.63
N LYS A 218 -47.07 -4.64 -1.66
CA LYS A 218 -47.80 -4.14 -2.84
C LYS A 218 -48.32 -2.74 -2.49
N ILE A 219 -48.44 -1.86 -3.50
CA ILE A 219 -48.83 -0.43 -3.50
C ILE A 219 -47.55 0.45 -3.51
N VAL A 220 -47.08 1.11 -4.57
CA VAL A 220 -47.67 1.65 -5.81
C VAL A 220 -46.64 1.49 -6.95
N GLY A 221 -47.06 0.95 -8.10
CA GLY A 221 -46.33 1.11 -9.35
C GLY A 221 -46.84 2.36 -10.06
N HIS A 222 -45.94 3.24 -10.51
CA HIS A 222 -46.11 4.12 -11.67
C HIS A 222 -44.72 4.58 -12.16
N SER A 223 -44.48 4.38 -13.47
CA SER A 223 -43.52 5.10 -14.31
C SER A 223 -42.02 4.94 -14.04
N PHE A 224 -41.41 3.97 -14.73
CA PHE A 224 -39.97 3.98 -15.05
C PHE A 224 -39.66 5.13 -16.01
N ALA A 225 -39.51 6.33 -15.48
CA ALA A 225 -38.81 7.41 -16.16
C ALA A 225 -37.30 7.19 -15.97
N LYS A 226 -36.55 7.19 -17.09
CA LYS A 226 -35.07 7.20 -17.12
C LYS A 226 -34.53 8.32 -16.23
N VAL A 227 -34.20 8.02 -14.98
CA VAL A 227 -33.32 8.85 -14.15
C VAL A 227 -31.91 8.30 -14.34
N GLY A 228 -31.15 8.98 -15.19
CA GLY A 228 -29.73 8.74 -15.36
C GLY A 228 -28.95 9.25 -14.15
N THR A 229 -28.84 8.44 -13.11
CA THR A 229 -27.71 8.40 -12.19
C THR A 229 -27.40 6.92 -11.98
N GLY A 230 -26.79 6.35 -13.02
CA GLY A 230 -26.61 4.92 -13.19
C GLY A 230 -25.76 4.34 -12.08
N ILE A 231 -26.32 3.33 -11.43
CA ILE A 231 -25.79 2.55 -10.31
C ILE A 231 -24.56 1.73 -10.76
N GLY A 232 -23.62 2.22 -11.57
CA GLY A 232 -22.48 1.44 -12.09
C GLY A 232 -21.51 0.91 -11.01
N GLU A 233 -21.82 1.10 -9.73
CA GLU A 233 -20.85 1.29 -8.67
C GLU A 233 -20.86 0.17 -7.60
N PHE A 234 -21.91 -0.65 -7.46
CA PHE A 234 -22.01 -1.64 -6.37
C PHE A 234 -21.33 -2.98 -6.64
N VAL A 235 -21.05 -3.29 -7.90
CA VAL A 235 -20.59 -4.62 -8.33
C VAL A 235 -19.27 -4.45 -9.07
N GLY A 236 -18.21 -5.00 -8.47
CA GLY A 236 -16.86 -5.03 -9.05
C GLY A 236 -16.88 -5.55 -10.49
N GLY A 237 -16.67 -4.64 -11.44
CA GLY A 237 -16.54 -4.96 -12.85
C GLY A 237 -15.21 -5.67 -13.14
N LYS A 238 -15.31 -6.93 -13.59
CA LYS A 238 -14.25 -7.78 -14.19
C LYS A 238 -12.98 -7.92 -13.35
N ALA A 239 -13.08 -8.61 -12.22
CA ALA A 239 -11.92 -9.32 -11.69
C ALA A 239 -11.47 -10.40 -12.69
N GLY A 240 -10.17 -10.64 -12.81
CA GLY A 240 -9.62 -11.85 -13.45
C GLY A 240 -9.86 -13.13 -12.62
N LEU A 241 -10.90 -13.12 -11.78
CA LEU A 241 -11.46 -14.25 -11.06
C LEU A 241 -12.78 -14.60 -11.75
N LEU A 242 -13.15 -15.88 -11.74
CA LEU A 242 -14.44 -16.34 -12.26
C LEU A 242 -15.56 -15.44 -11.69
N LYS A 243 -16.43 -14.93 -12.58
CA LYS A 243 -17.62 -14.19 -12.13
C LYS A 243 -18.38 -15.08 -11.12
N PRO A 244 -18.84 -14.55 -9.98
CA PRO A 244 -19.59 -15.38 -9.04
C PRO A 244 -20.77 -16.05 -9.76
N SER A 245 -21.09 -17.29 -9.42
CA SER A 245 -22.28 -17.98 -9.94
C SER A 245 -23.55 -17.32 -9.37
N GLU A 246 -24.72 -17.57 -9.99
CA GLU A 246 -25.99 -17.12 -9.41
C GLU A 246 -26.23 -17.74 -8.03
N GLU A 247 -25.90 -19.02 -7.85
CA GLU A 247 -25.99 -19.70 -6.55
C GLU A 247 -25.16 -19.00 -5.46
N GLN A 248 -23.91 -18.60 -5.78
CA GLN A 248 -23.08 -17.83 -4.84
C GLN A 248 -23.70 -16.49 -4.48
N ARG A 249 -24.36 -15.82 -5.44
CA ARG A 249 -25.06 -14.56 -5.18
C ARG A 249 -26.30 -14.76 -4.31
N ASP A 250 -27.06 -15.81 -4.54
CA ASP A 250 -28.24 -16.14 -3.73
C ASP A 250 -27.84 -16.53 -2.29
N GLN A 251 -26.76 -17.28 -2.11
CA GLN A 251 -26.19 -17.56 -0.78
C GLN A 251 -25.71 -16.29 -0.07
N ALA A 252 -25.01 -15.40 -0.77
CA ALA A 252 -24.59 -14.12 -0.22
C ALA A 252 -25.79 -13.25 0.19
N LEU A 253 -26.87 -13.25 -0.60
CA LEU A 253 -28.11 -12.55 -0.26
C LEU A 253 -28.74 -13.11 1.02
N ALA A 254 -28.87 -14.44 1.12
CA ALA A 254 -29.43 -15.09 2.29
C ALA A 254 -28.64 -14.76 3.57
N LYS A 255 -27.30 -14.71 3.47
CA LYS A 255 -26.41 -14.28 4.56
C LYS A 255 -26.62 -12.81 4.93
N ALA A 256 -26.64 -11.92 3.95
CA ALA A 256 -26.82 -10.49 4.18
C ALA A 256 -28.19 -10.18 4.83
N GLN A 257 -29.24 -10.91 4.45
CA GLN A 257 -30.57 -10.83 5.08
C GLN A 257 -30.56 -11.28 6.55
N GLN A 258 -29.60 -12.10 6.96
CA GLN A 258 -29.36 -12.52 8.35
C GLN A 258 -28.34 -11.62 9.07
N GLY A 259 -27.88 -10.54 8.41
CA GLY A 259 -26.89 -9.61 8.96
C GLY A 259 -25.42 -10.01 8.75
N ASP A 260 -25.12 -11.08 8.02
CA ASP A 260 -23.75 -11.44 7.64
C ASP A 260 -23.34 -10.73 6.33
N TYR A 261 -22.48 -9.72 6.45
CA TYR A 261 -22.00 -8.90 5.33
C TYR A 261 -20.62 -9.34 4.80
N SER A 262 -20.09 -10.50 5.22
CA SER A 262 -18.77 -11.00 4.77
C SER A 262 -18.68 -11.26 3.26
N GLN A 263 -19.81 -11.34 2.57
CA GLN A 263 -19.91 -11.55 1.13
C GLN A 263 -20.72 -10.44 0.43
N PHE A 264 -20.85 -9.28 1.07
CA PHE A 264 -21.66 -8.18 0.55
C PHE A 264 -21.17 -7.69 -0.83
N ALA A 265 -19.85 -7.74 -1.06
CA ALA A 265 -19.22 -7.30 -2.30
C ALA A 265 -19.63 -8.11 -3.56
N ILE A 266 -20.18 -9.33 -3.39
CA ILE A 266 -20.61 -10.18 -4.52
C ILE A 266 -22.12 -10.13 -4.78
N LEU A 267 -22.89 -9.39 -3.98
CA LEU A 267 -24.34 -9.27 -4.17
C LEU A 267 -24.70 -8.71 -5.55
N ARG A 268 -25.90 -9.05 -6.02
CA ARG A 268 -26.51 -8.31 -7.13
C ARG A 268 -26.74 -6.89 -6.66
N LYS A 269 -26.45 -5.93 -7.53
CA LYS A 269 -26.81 -4.53 -7.32
C LYS A 269 -28.25 -4.35 -6.84
N ALA A 270 -29.21 -5.00 -7.50
CA ALA A 270 -30.62 -4.84 -7.20
C ALA A 270 -30.94 -5.26 -5.77
N ASP A 271 -30.34 -6.35 -5.30
CA ASP A 271 -30.54 -6.85 -3.94
C ASP A 271 -29.91 -5.91 -2.91
N ALA A 272 -28.66 -5.49 -3.13
CA ALA A 272 -27.99 -4.53 -2.26
C ALA A 272 -28.79 -3.22 -2.16
N GLN A 273 -29.33 -2.72 -3.28
CA GLN A 273 -30.17 -1.53 -3.29
C GLN A 273 -31.50 -1.75 -2.57
N ALA A 274 -32.14 -2.91 -2.72
CA ALA A 274 -33.37 -3.24 -1.99
C ALA A 274 -33.15 -3.23 -0.46
N MET A 275 -32.01 -3.74 0.01
CA MET A 275 -31.64 -3.67 1.43
C MET A 275 -31.43 -2.22 1.89
N VAL A 276 -30.75 -1.40 1.08
CA VAL A 276 -30.55 0.03 1.36
C VAL A 276 -31.89 0.77 1.40
N ASP A 277 -32.79 0.52 0.45
CA ASP A 277 -34.11 1.15 0.39
C ASP A 277 -34.98 0.77 1.60
N ALA A 278 -34.92 -0.50 2.03
CA ALA A 278 -35.57 -0.94 3.26
C ALA A 278 -35.03 -0.20 4.50
N LYS A 279 -33.70 -0.07 4.63
CA LYS A 279 -33.08 0.65 5.74
C LYS A 279 -33.37 2.15 5.70
N LYS A 280 -33.47 2.74 4.51
CA LYS A 280 -33.92 4.13 4.36
C LYS A 280 -35.34 4.31 4.85
N ALA A 281 -36.26 3.42 4.47
CA ALA A 281 -37.65 3.48 4.93
C ALA A 281 -37.73 3.36 6.46
N GLU A 282 -36.93 2.48 7.07
CA GLU A 282 -36.80 2.35 8.54
C GLU A 282 -36.36 3.68 9.18
N PHE A 283 -35.28 4.29 8.68
CA PHE A 283 -34.77 5.56 9.21
C PHE A 283 -35.73 6.74 9.01
N LEU A 284 -36.48 6.76 7.92
CA LEU A 284 -37.48 7.80 7.66
C LEU A 284 -38.70 7.63 8.58
N ALA A 285 -39.06 6.39 8.95
CA ALA A 285 -40.18 6.11 9.85
C ALA A 285 -39.83 6.31 11.33
N ASN A 286 -38.65 5.85 11.75
CA ASN A 286 -38.27 5.74 13.17
C ASN A 286 -37.26 6.81 13.60
N GLY A 287 -36.70 7.57 12.66
CA GLY A 287 -35.53 8.40 12.90
C GLY A 287 -34.24 7.58 12.93
N MET A 288 -33.11 8.28 13.03
CA MET A 288 -31.80 7.65 13.15
C MET A 288 -31.46 7.42 14.63
N PRO A 289 -30.87 6.26 15.01
CA PRO A 289 -30.28 6.09 16.33
C PRO A 289 -29.20 7.14 16.61
N ASP A 290 -28.96 7.45 17.89
CA ASP A 290 -27.88 8.34 18.29
C ASP A 290 -26.53 7.78 17.77
N PRO A 291 -25.84 8.50 16.86
CA PRO A 291 -24.57 8.05 16.29
C PRO A 291 -23.50 7.81 17.34
N LYS A 292 -23.60 8.41 18.54
CA LYS A 292 -22.68 8.21 19.66
C LYS A 292 -22.88 6.88 20.37
N GLN A 293 -24.05 6.26 20.25
CA GLN A 293 -24.39 4.99 20.89
C GLN A 293 -24.19 3.79 19.96
N LEU A 294 -23.91 4.01 18.68
CA LEU A 294 -23.65 2.94 17.73
C LEU A 294 -22.37 2.17 18.09
N SER A 295 -22.43 0.84 17.97
CA SER A 295 -21.26 -0.03 18.04
C SER A 295 -20.40 0.11 16.77
N THR A 296 -19.13 -0.29 16.84
CA THR A 296 -18.25 -0.31 15.66
C THR A 296 -18.82 -1.17 14.54
N THR A 297 -19.42 -2.33 14.85
CA THR A 297 -20.11 -3.18 13.89
C THR A 297 -21.22 -2.47 13.15
N GLU A 298 -22.06 -1.71 13.84
CA GLU A 298 -23.17 -0.98 13.20
C GLU A 298 -22.65 0.27 12.46
N MET A 299 -21.58 0.90 12.94
CA MET A 299 -20.94 2.01 12.21
C MET A 299 -20.31 1.56 10.88
N LEU A 300 -19.81 0.32 10.82
CA LEU A 300 -19.25 -0.28 9.62
C LEU A 300 -20.29 -0.98 8.73
N ASN A 301 -21.55 -1.05 9.16
CA ASN A 301 -22.60 -1.71 8.40
C ASN A 301 -22.81 -0.98 7.05
N PRO A 302 -22.51 -1.65 5.91
CA PRO A 302 -22.51 -0.98 4.60
C PRO A 302 -23.90 -0.54 4.16
N VAL A 303 -24.95 -1.25 4.60
CA VAL A 303 -26.35 -0.90 4.33
C VAL A 303 -26.73 0.36 5.10
N THR A 304 -26.42 0.41 6.40
CA THR A 304 -26.68 1.58 7.25
C THR A 304 -25.98 2.83 6.70
N ARG A 305 -24.69 2.73 6.39
CA ARG A 305 -23.90 3.85 5.85
C ARG A 305 -24.45 4.33 4.50
N LYS A 306 -24.78 3.43 3.58
CA LYS A 306 -25.32 3.82 2.26
C LYS A 306 -26.71 4.43 2.38
N ALA A 307 -27.57 3.90 3.26
CA ALA A 307 -28.89 4.47 3.51
C ALA A 307 -28.79 5.92 4.01
N MET A 308 -27.94 6.18 5.00
CA MET A 308 -27.70 7.53 5.51
C MET A 308 -27.20 8.48 4.42
N SER A 309 -26.18 8.07 3.67
CA SER A 309 -25.61 8.87 2.58
C SER A 309 -26.65 9.21 1.50
N GLN A 310 -27.48 8.24 1.12
CA GLN A 310 -28.57 8.50 0.17
C GLN A 310 -29.64 9.44 0.73
N ILE A 311 -30.02 9.32 2.00
CA ILE A 311 -30.99 10.25 2.62
C ILE A 311 -30.41 11.68 2.65
N ALA A 312 -29.14 11.80 3.05
CA ALA A 312 -28.44 13.08 3.11
C ALA A 312 -28.33 13.76 1.73
N GLY A 313 -27.99 12.98 0.70
CA GLY A 313 -27.66 13.48 -0.64
C GLY A 313 -28.81 13.58 -1.64
N ASP A 314 -29.95 12.92 -1.41
CA ASP A 314 -31.05 12.90 -2.38
C ASP A 314 -31.97 14.11 -2.21
N GLU A 315 -31.77 15.16 -2.99
CA GLU A 315 -32.57 16.40 -2.95
C GLU A 315 -34.05 16.18 -3.30
N LYS A 316 -34.41 15.04 -3.92
CA LYS A 316 -35.81 14.73 -4.28
C LYS A 316 -36.61 14.16 -3.12
N LEU A 317 -35.94 13.65 -2.09
CA LEU A 317 -36.59 13.20 -0.86
C LEU A 317 -37.22 14.41 -0.14
N GLN A 318 -38.56 14.37 0.00
CA GLN A 318 -39.35 15.41 0.66
C GLN A 318 -39.24 15.28 2.19
N ILE A 319 -38.06 15.59 2.73
CA ILE A 319 -37.79 15.63 4.17
C ILE A 319 -37.39 17.05 4.60
N PRO A 320 -37.65 17.47 5.85
CA PRO A 320 -37.18 18.74 6.38
C PRO A 320 -35.65 18.90 6.28
N ASP A 321 -35.17 20.11 5.99
CA ASP A 321 -33.74 20.41 5.91
C ASP A 321 -33.00 20.11 7.22
N THR A 322 -33.67 20.28 8.36
CA THR A 322 -33.15 19.93 9.69
C THR A 322 -32.87 18.43 9.78
N GLN A 323 -33.81 17.59 9.33
CA GLN A 323 -33.64 16.14 9.30
C GLN A 323 -32.52 15.72 8.34
N ARG A 324 -32.47 16.32 7.14
CA ARG A 324 -31.39 16.08 6.17
C ARG A 324 -30.01 16.45 6.74
N ARG A 325 -29.93 17.53 7.52
CA ARG A 325 -28.70 17.95 8.20
C ARG A 325 -28.29 16.95 9.28
N GLN A 326 -29.24 16.45 10.07
CA GLN A 326 -28.98 15.42 11.09
C GLN A 326 -28.32 14.17 10.48
N PHE A 327 -28.79 13.68 9.32
CA PHE A 327 -28.16 12.54 8.65
C PHE A 327 -26.72 12.83 8.17
N ARG A 328 -26.45 14.05 7.68
CA ARG A 328 -25.09 14.47 7.30
C ARG A 328 -24.16 14.52 8.51
N GLU A 329 -24.59 15.20 9.58
CA GLU A 329 -23.84 15.34 10.83
C GLU A 329 -23.61 13.97 11.47
N ALA A 330 -24.59 13.07 11.42
CA ALA A 330 -24.44 11.71 11.92
C ALA A 330 -23.36 10.93 11.17
N GLY A 331 -23.28 11.05 9.84
CA GLY A 331 -22.20 10.45 9.05
C GLY A 331 -20.82 10.98 9.45
N GLU A 332 -20.71 12.30 9.66
CA GLU A 332 -19.47 12.94 10.12
C GLU A 332 -19.06 12.46 11.52
N VAL A 333 -20.01 12.32 12.45
CA VAL A 333 -19.76 11.81 13.80
C VAL A 333 -19.28 10.36 13.75
N MET A 334 -19.91 9.51 12.92
CA MET A 334 -19.48 8.12 12.76
C MET A 334 -18.07 8.04 12.18
N ASP A 335 -17.74 8.82 11.15
CA ASP A 335 -16.40 8.89 10.58
C ASP A 335 -15.36 9.29 11.62
N GLN A 336 -15.66 10.34 12.39
CA GLN A 336 -14.78 10.82 13.44
C GLN A 336 -14.57 9.76 14.51
N ARG A 337 -15.63 9.11 14.99
CA ARG A 337 -15.55 8.04 15.99
C ARG A 337 -14.70 6.86 15.50
N MET A 338 -14.85 6.47 14.24
CA MET A 338 -14.05 5.38 13.66
C MET A 338 -12.54 5.71 13.67
N ILE A 339 -12.19 6.95 13.29
CA ILE A 339 -10.79 7.42 13.32
C ILE A 339 -10.28 7.59 14.76
N VAL A 340 -11.10 8.14 15.67
CA VAL A 340 -10.76 8.28 17.10
C VAL A 340 -10.50 6.91 17.73
N ASN A 341 -11.36 5.92 17.47
CA ASN A 341 -11.19 4.57 18.00
C ASN A 341 -9.88 3.92 17.55
N THR A 342 -9.36 4.25 16.37
CA THR A 342 -8.05 3.77 15.89
C THR A 342 -6.88 4.29 16.70
N MET A 343 -7.01 5.45 17.33
CA MET A 343 -5.95 6.10 18.09
C MET A 343 -6.04 5.82 19.59
N LYS A 344 -7.21 5.36 20.07
CA LYS A 344 -7.42 5.04 21.48
C LYS A 344 -6.49 3.93 21.97
N LYS A 345 -6.14 4.02 23.24
CA LYS A 345 -5.42 2.96 23.96
C LYS A 345 -6.23 1.66 23.91
N VAL A 346 -5.55 0.55 23.69
CA VAL A 346 -6.17 -0.78 23.71
C VAL A 346 -6.44 -1.18 25.16
N SER A 347 -7.70 -1.45 25.47
CA SER A 347 -8.13 -1.96 26.79
C SER A 347 -7.76 -3.44 26.99
N ASP A 348 -7.66 -3.87 28.24
CA ASP A 348 -7.38 -5.28 28.58
C ASP A 348 -8.37 -6.25 27.94
N GLY A 349 -9.65 -5.87 27.88
CA GLY A 349 -10.69 -6.66 27.23
C GLY A 349 -10.50 -6.75 25.71
N GLN A 350 -10.01 -5.69 25.06
CA GLN A 350 -9.64 -5.74 23.63
C GLN A 350 -8.41 -6.63 23.41
N ALA A 351 -7.37 -6.48 24.23
CA ALA A 351 -6.16 -7.30 24.14
C ALA A 351 -6.47 -8.79 24.34
N GLN A 352 -7.29 -9.15 25.33
CA GLN A 352 -7.73 -10.54 25.55
C GLN A 352 -8.52 -11.09 24.35
N ARG A 353 -9.41 -10.29 23.75
CA ARG A 353 -10.13 -10.71 22.53
C ARG A 353 -9.18 -10.95 21.36
N MET A 354 -8.11 -10.18 21.23
CA MET A 354 -7.09 -10.43 20.19
C MET A 354 -6.33 -11.73 20.42
N VAL A 355 -5.96 -12.03 21.67
CA VAL A 355 -5.33 -13.32 22.00
C VAL A 355 -6.27 -14.47 21.64
N GLN A 356 -7.55 -14.38 22.01
CA GLN A 356 -8.56 -15.38 21.64
C GLN A 356 -8.74 -15.49 20.12
N HIS A 357 -8.73 -14.37 19.42
CA HIS A 357 -8.80 -14.33 17.96
C HIS A 357 -7.64 -15.09 17.32
N TYR A 358 -6.40 -14.83 17.73
CA TYR A 358 -5.23 -15.50 17.17
C TYR A 358 -5.12 -16.98 17.55
N GLN A 359 -5.75 -17.42 18.66
CA GLN A 359 -5.91 -18.84 18.98
C GLN A 359 -6.99 -19.53 18.15
N ASN A 360 -7.97 -18.79 17.65
CA ASN A 360 -9.15 -19.35 17.01
C ASN A 360 -8.79 -20.07 15.70
N MET A 361 -9.23 -21.32 15.57
CA MET A 361 -9.04 -22.14 14.37
C MET A 361 -9.69 -21.52 13.12
N ASP A 362 -10.79 -20.78 13.27
CA ASP A 362 -11.46 -20.13 12.13
C ASP A 362 -10.61 -19.01 11.54
N ASP A 363 -9.85 -18.30 12.37
CA ASP A 363 -8.86 -17.33 11.90
C ASP A 363 -7.76 -18.00 11.09
N GLN A 364 -7.24 -19.12 11.59
CA GLN A 364 -6.19 -19.89 10.92
C GLN A 364 -6.68 -20.51 9.59
N LYS A 365 -7.89 -21.08 9.57
CA LYS A 365 -8.53 -21.57 8.35
C LYS A 365 -8.72 -20.45 7.32
N ARG A 366 -9.12 -19.25 7.77
CA ARG A 366 -9.30 -18.08 6.92
C ARG A 366 -7.95 -17.63 6.33
N LEU A 367 -6.89 -17.58 7.13
CA LEU A 367 -5.51 -17.32 6.66
C LEU A 367 -5.04 -18.35 5.63
N ALA A 368 -5.28 -19.63 5.89
CA ALA A 368 -4.96 -20.72 4.97
C ALA A 368 -5.69 -20.57 3.61
N GLN A 369 -6.98 -20.19 3.64
CA GLN A 369 -7.76 -19.93 2.42
C GLN A 369 -7.22 -18.73 1.64
N GLU A 370 -6.85 -17.64 2.31
CA GLU A 370 -6.22 -16.49 1.65
C GLU A 370 -4.88 -16.87 1.00
N TYR A 371 -4.07 -17.64 1.71
CA TYR A 371 -2.81 -18.14 1.19
C TYR A 371 -3.02 -18.98 -0.08
N ALA A 372 -3.96 -19.94 -0.03
CA ALA A 372 -4.31 -20.78 -1.17
C ALA A 372 -4.86 -19.98 -2.37
N ARG A 373 -5.59 -18.87 -2.12
CA ARG A 373 -6.09 -17.95 -3.16
C ARG A 373 -5.00 -17.07 -3.76
N SER A 374 -3.97 -16.75 -2.98
CA SER A 374 -2.79 -16.05 -3.50
C SER A 374 -2.01 -17.04 -4.37
N LYS A 375 -2.04 -16.87 -5.70
CA LYS A 375 -1.29 -17.77 -6.62
C LYS A 375 0.18 -17.85 -6.18
N HIS A 376 0.56 -18.97 -5.57
CA HIS A 376 1.90 -19.33 -5.12
C HIS A 376 2.59 -18.36 -4.13
N GLY A 377 1.85 -17.67 -3.26
CA GLY A 377 2.48 -16.76 -2.27
C GLY A 377 3.23 -15.56 -2.89
N LYS A 378 3.11 -15.33 -4.20
CA LYS A 378 3.86 -14.31 -4.97
C LYS A 378 3.33 -12.89 -4.82
N THR A 379 2.32 -12.69 -4.00
CA THR A 379 1.71 -11.37 -3.81
C THR A 379 1.89 -10.99 -2.35
N TYR A 380 2.66 -9.94 -2.07
CA TYR A 380 2.79 -9.38 -0.73
C TYR A 380 1.46 -8.72 -0.34
N LEU A 381 0.79 -9.22 0.70
CA LEU A 381 -0.58 -8.84 1.07
C LEU A 381 -0.69 -8.24 2.49
N GLY A 382 0.35 -7.61 3.04
CA GLY A 382 0.31 -7.10 4.42
C GLY A 382 0.69 -8.12 5.51
N GLY A 383 0.93 -7.61 6.72
CA GLY A 383 1.72 -8.28 7.77
C GLY A 383 0.91 -8.93 8.90
N GLU A 384 1.10 -10.23 9.11
CA GLU A 384 1.04 -10.84 10.44
C GLU A 384 2.48 -11.05 10.93
N GLY A 385 2.71 -11.09 12.25
CA GLY A 385 4.06 -11.19 12.82
C GLY A 385 4.76 -9.85 12.96
N ASP A 386 6.10 -9.87 12.95
CA ASP A 386 7.00 -8.75 13.25
C ASP A 386 6.97 -7.57 12.26
N GLY A 387 6.03 -7.56 11.32
CA GLY A 387 5.89 -6.55 10.28
C GLY A 387 6.84 -6.72 9.10
N THR A 388 7.74 -7.70 9.13
CA THR A 388 8.63 -8.00 8.00
C THR A 388 7.97 -8.96 7.01
N LEU A 389 8.46 -8.99 5.77
CA LEU A 389 8.02 -9.97 4.78
C LEU A 389 8.30 -11.41 5.25
N LEU A 390 9.46 -11.64 5.87
CA LEU A 390 9.85 -12.96 6.35
C LEU A 390 8.97 -13.42 7.52
N GLY A 391 8.70 -12.53 8.49
CA GLY A 391 7.77 -12.80 9.59
C GLY A 391 6.35 -13.09 9.10
N ALA A 392 5.87 -12.35 8.09
CA ALA A 392 4.57 -12.60 7.49
C ALA A 392 4.49 -13.95 6.75
N VAL A 393 5.57 -14.41 6.12
CA VAL A 393 5.63 -15.74 5.49
C VAL A 393 5.64 -16.82 6.56
N ALA A 394 6.51 -16.71 7.57
CA ALA A 394 6.61 -17.68 8.65
C ALA A 394 5.29 -17.86 9.40
N ALA A 395 4.61 -16.76 9.76
CA ALA A 395 3.32 -16.80 10.43
C ALA A 395 2.23 -17.51 9.60
N ARG A 396 2.28 -17.41 8.27
CA ARG A 396 1.35 -18.06 7.34
C ARG A 396 1.67 -19.55 7.17
N GLU A 397 2.93 -19.91 6.99
CA GLU A 397 3.37 -21.31 6.92
C GLU A 397 3.00 -22.06 8.21
N GLN A 398 3.21 -21.42 9.36
CA GLN A 398 2.80 -21.97 10.64
C GLN A 398 1.27 -22.11 10.75
N ALA A 399 0.49 -21.11 10.33
CA ALA A 399 -0.97 -21.19 10.32
C ALA A 399 -1.48 -22.32 9.41
N LEU A 400 -0.85 -22.56 8.26
CA LEU A 400 -1.17 -23.67 7.37
C LEU A 400 -0.88 -25.02 8.04
N ALA A 401 0.30 -25.18 8.62
CA ALA A 401 0.68 -26.40 9.35
C ALA A 401 -0.30 -26.69 10.49
N ASN A 402 -0.72 -25.67 11.23
CA ASN A 402 -1.72 -25.79 12.29
C ASN A 402 -3.08 -26.25 11.76
N VAL A 403 -3.55 -25.70 10.65
CA VAL A 403 -4.82 -26.12 10.01
C VAL A 403 -4.74 -27.56 9.53
N GLU A 404 -3.64 -27.95 8.89
CA GLU A 404 -3.41 -29.33 8.42
C GLU A 404 -3.40 -30.33 9.58
N GLN A 405 -2.80 -29.94 10.71
CA GLN A 405 -2.71 -30.77 11.91
C GLN A 405 -3.91 -30.64 12.85
N GLN A 406 -4.90 -29.79 12.51
CA GLN A 406 -6.03 -29.43 13.39
C GLN A 406 -5.62 -28.89 14.77
N ASN A 407 -4.45 -28.26 14.85
CA ASN A 407 -3.91 -27.66 16.07
C ASN A 407 -4.22 -26.16 16.13
N THR A 408 -4.55 -25.64 17.32
CA THR A 408 -4.61 -24.19 17.54
C THR A 408 -3.23 -23.63 17.85
N ARG A 409 -2.98 -22.35 17.56
CA ARG A 409 -1.77 -21.66 18.06
C ARG A 409 -1.69 -21.79 19.59
N SER A 410 -0.48 -21.91 20.11
CA SER A 410 -0.28 -21.89 21.56
C SER A 410 -0.68 -20.52 22.14
N ILE A 411 -0.95 -20.48 23.45
CA ILE A 411 -1.31 -19.22 24.12
C ILE A 411 -0.20 -18.18 23.98
N GLN A 412 1.07 -18.61 24.11
CA GLN A 412 2.23 -17.73 24.03
C GLN A 412 2.39 -17.12 22.63
N GLU A 413 2.20 -17.92 21.57
CA GLU A 413 2.26 -17.42 20.18
C GLU A 413 1.14 -16.44 19.89
N ALA A 414 -0.09 -16.74 20.33
CA ALA A 414 -1.21 -15.84 20.17
C ALA A 414 -1.04 -14.52 20.93
N GLN A 415 -0.41 -14.56 22.12
CA GLN A 415 -0.04 -13.37 22.88
C GLN A 415 1.01 -12.53 22.14
N ALA A 416 2.04 -13.17 21.59
CA ALA A 416 3.08 -12.46 20.84
C ALA A 416 2.52 -11.77 19.58
N LEU A 417 1.64 -12.46 18.84
CA LEU A 417 0.97 -11.89 17.66
C LEU A 417 0.01 -10.75 18.05
N ALA A 418 -0.78 -10.93 19.11
CA ALA A 418 -1.66 -9.90 19.62
C ALA A 418 -0.87 -8.65 20.02
N GLN A 419 0.21 -8.80 20.79
CA GLN A 419 1.03 -7.67 21.21
C GLN A 419 1.67 -6.96 20.01
N SER A 420 2.21 -7.70 19.05
CA SER A 420 2.81 -7.12 17.85
C SER A 420 1.80 -6.31 17.02
N ASP A 421 0.56 -6.79 16.87
CA ASP A 421 -0.49 -6.05 16.18
C ASP A 421 -0.98 -4.84 16.97
N ILE A 422 -1.05 -4.93 18.31
CA ILE A 422 -1.36 -3.80 19.21
C ILE A 422 -0.30 -2.70 19.06
N ASP A 423 0.98 -3.04 19.12
CA ASP A 423 2.08 -2.09 19.01
C ASP A 423 2.07 -1.40 17.64
N ARG A 424 1.88 -2.17 16.56
CA ARG A 424 1.74 -1.65 15.20
C ARG A 424 0.53 -0.72 15.09
N ALA A 425 -0.61 -1.13 15.63
CA ALA A 425 -1.83 -0.34 15.61
C ALA A 425 -1.65 0.99 16.36
N GLN A 426 -1.04 0.97 17.54
CA GLN A 426 -0.74 2.17 18.32
C GLN A 426 0.17 3.12 17.54
N ASN A 427 1.25 2.62 16.94
CA ASN A 427 2.17 3.43 16.13
C ASN A 427 1.49 4.03 14.89
N SER A 428 0.62 3.25 14.24
CA SER A 428 -0.15 3.69 13.08
C SER A 428 -1.19 4.75 13.47
N GLY A 429 -1.84 4.61 14.64
CA GLY A 429 -2.75 5.58 15.22
C GLY A 429 -2.05 6.89 15.59
N ASP A 430 -0.84 6.82 16.17
CA ASP A 430 -0.02 7.98 16.48
C ASP A 430 0.38 8.76 15.22
N ALA A 431 0.67 8.07 14.11
CA ALA A 431 0.89 8.70 12.81
C ALA A 431 -0.36 9.43 12.30
N MET A 432 -1.55 8.82 12.45
CA MET A 432 -2.83 9.45 12.11
C MET A 432 -3.09 10.72 12.94
N LEU A 433 -2.79 10.66 14.25
CA LEU A 433 -2.93 11.80 15.15
C LEU A 433 -2.04 12.97 14.72
N ARG A 434 -0.78 12.70 14.37
CA ARG A 434 0.16 13.72 13.84
C ARG A 434 -0.31 14.31 12.52
N LEU A 435 -0.86 13.50 11.61
CA LEU A 435 -1.42 13.97 10.35
C LEU A 435 -2.60 14.93 10.57
N MET A 436 -3.52 14.61 11.49
CA MET A 436 -4.64 15.50 11.82
C MET A 436 -4.19 16.75 12.58
N PHE A 437 -3.19 16.65 13.45
CA PHE A 437 -2.58 17.83 14.06
C PHE A 437 -1.98 18.77 13.01
N MET A 438 -1.28 18.24 12.00
CA MET A 438 -0.81 19.03 10.87
C MET A 438 -1.96 19.69 10.09
N MET A 439 -3.12 19.04 9.95
CA MET A 439 -4.31 19.67 9.35
C MET A 439 -4.84 20.83 10.19
N GLN A 440 -4.88 20.68 11.52
CA GLN A 440 -5.31 21.72 12.44
C GLN A 440 -4.35 22.93 12.43
N LEU A 441 -3.05 22.66 12.32
CA LEU A 441 -1.99 23.66 12.31
C LEU A 441 -1.90 24.43 10.98
N GLY A 442 -1.91 23.72 9.85
CA GLY A 442 -1.65 24.28 8.53
C GLY A 442 -2.82 25.05 7.93
N ASN A 443 -2.58 25.69 6.78
CA ASN A 443 -3.66 26.28 6.00
C ASN A 443 -4.39 25.17 5.23
N PHE A 444 -5.36 24.53 5.89
CA PHE A 444 -6.12 23.44 5.30
C PHE A 444 -7.27 23.97 4.43
N GLN A 445 -7.22 23.64 3.14
CA GLN A 445 -8.20 24.09 2.15
C GLN A 445 -8.85 22.92 1.42
N ARG A 446 -10.13 23.16 1.09
CA ARG A 446 -10.93 22.36 0.18
C ARG A 446 -10.99 23.04 -1.19
N THR A 447 -10.83 22.27 -2.26
CA THR A 447 -11.00 22.73 -3.63
C THR A 447 -12.06 21.90 -4.37
N ASP A 448 -13.10 22.56 -4.84
CA ASP A 448 -14.19 21.98 -5.63
C ASP A 448 -14.16 22.49 -7.08
N GLY A 449 -15.00 21.90 -7.94
CA GLY A 449 -15.27 22.39 -9.28
C GLY A 449 -14.45 21.72 -10.39
N SER A 450 -14.75 22.08 -11.63
CA SER A 450 -14.15 21.45 -12.82
C SER A 450 -12.70 21.88 -13.05
N LYS A 451 -12.02 21.22 -14.00
CA LYS A 451 -10.66 21.65 -14.42
C LYS A 451 -10.59 23.10 -14.90
N LYS A 452 -11.69 23.67 -15.40
CA LYS A 452 -11.76 25.04 -15.96
C LYS A 452 -12.23 26.09 -14.95
N ALA A 453 -12.91 25.68 -13.88
CA ALA A 453 -13.47 26.55 -12.87
C ALA A 453 -13.35 25.85 -11.52
N LYS A 454 -12.27 26.16 -10.79
CA LYS A 454 -12.02 25.65 -9.44
C LYS A 454 -12.30 26.75 -8.43
N THR A 455 -12.88 26.37 -7.30
CA THR A 455 -13.10 27.25 -6.15
C THR A 455 -12.44 26.63 -4.94
N SER A 456 -11.55 27.37 -4.29
CA SER A 456 -10.90 26.96 -3.05
C SER A 456 -11.48 27.73 -1.86
N ARG A 457 -11.69 27.04 -0.74
CA ARG A 457 -12.14 27.61 0.53
C ARG A 457 -11.47 26.90 1.71
N ALA A 458 -11.58 27.49 2.90
CA ALA A 458 -11.15 26.84 4.14
C ALA A 458 -11.87 25.50 4.32
N TRP A 459 -11.19 24.53 4.93
CA TRP A 459 -11.80 23.25 5.30
C TRP A 459 -12.88 23.46 6.36
N ASP A 460 -14.11 23.02 6.08
CA ASP A 460 -15.31 23.28 6.87
C ASP A 460 -15.86 22.04 7.61
N GLN A 461 -15.17 20.91 7.49
CA GLN A 461 -15.60 19.60 8.01
C GLN A 461 -14.68 19.12 9.13
N THR A 462 -14.97 17.95 9.73
CA THR A 462 -14.04 17.30 10.65
C THR A 462 -12.74 16.91 9.94
N MET A 463 -11.62 16.92 10.65
CA MET A 463 -10.34 16.47 10.09
C MET A 463 -10.39 14.98 9.72
N ALA A 464 -11.13 14.17 10.48
CA ALA A 464 -11.38 12.77 10.16
C ALA A 464 -12.01 12.58 8.76
N ASN A 465 -12.96 13.44 8.38
CA ASN A 465 -13.62 13.36 7.07
C ASN A 465 -12.69 13.69 5.88
N ALA A 466 -11.53 14.30 6.13
CA ALA A 466 -10.50 14.47 5.11
C ALA A 466 -9.93 13.14 4.59
N PHE A 467 -10.11 12.06 5.37
CA PHE A 467 -9.63 10.73 5.07
C PHE A 467 -10.72 9.74 4.64
N SER A 468 -11.93 10.20 4.28
CA SER A 468 -12.96 9.30 3.72
C SER A 468 -12.41 8.46 2.57
N HIS A 469 -12.87 7.20 2.49
CA HIS A 469 -12.34 6.17 1.60
C HIS A 469 -12.11 6.69 0.16
N GLY A 470 -10.89 6.53 -0.34
CA GLY A 470 -10.50 6.92 -1.69
C GLY A 470 -10.24 8.41 -1.89
N GLY A 471 -10.41 9.23 -0.85
CA GLY A 471 -9.93 10.59 -0.78
C GLY A 471 -8.49 10.68 -0.28
N ARG A 472 -7.76 11.73 -0.71
CA ARG A 472 -6.37 11.97 -0.32
C ARG A 472 -6.15 13.44 0.02
N THR A 473 -5.30 13.67 1.00
CA THR A 473 -4.89 15.00 1.46
C THR A 473 -3.41 15.22 1.13
N GLY A 474 -3.14 16.33 0.44
CA GLY A 474 -1.78 16.78 0.13
C GLY A 474 -1.24 17.69 1.23
N PHE A 475 -0.22 17.24 1.95
CA PHE A 475 0.55 18.05 2.90
C PHE A 475 1.75 18.63 2.16
N VAL A 476 1.90 19.95 2.16
CA VAL A 476 3.00 20.64 1.48
C VAL A 476 3.92 21.27 2.51
N PHE A 477 5.20 20.91 2.44
CA PHE A 477 6.24 21.38 3.34
C PHE A 477 7.16 22.39 2.64
N ALA A 478 8.19 22.87 3.35
CA ALA A 478 9.27 23.63 2.74
C ALA A 478 10.03 22.81 1.67
N GLY A 479 10.92 23.48 0.94
CA GLY A 479 11.94 22.79 0.13
C GLY A 479 12.97 22.10 1.02
N LYS A 480 14.13 21.72 0.47
CA LYS A 480 15.24 21.30 1.33
C LYS A 480 15.72 22.51 2.13
N ASP A 481 15.88 22.36 3.44
CA ASP A 481 16.43 23.43 4.27
C ASP A 481 17.87 23.73 3.82
N THR A 482 18.32 24.97 4.01
CA THR A 482 19.72 25.32 3.78
C THR A 482 20.61 24.57 4.76
N GLU A 483 21.89 24.38 4.43
CA GLU A 483 22.84 23.75 5.38
C GLU A 483 22.90 24.53 6.70
N GLU A 484 22.83 25.86 6.62
CA GLU A 484 22.73 26.78 7.77
C GLU A 484 21.48 26.54 8.64
N ALA A 485 20.37 26.09 8.03
CA ALA A 485 19.13 25.71 8.71
C ALA A 485 19.06 24.19 9.01
N GLY A 486 20.22 23.52 9.09
CA GLY A 486 20.31 22.10 9.48
C GLY A 486 20.16 21.09 8.33
N GLY A 487 20.02 21.53 7.07
CA GLY A 487 20.03 20.67 5.88
C GLY A 487 18.88 19.65 5.80
N THR A 488 17.86 19.80 6.66
CA THR A 488 16.78 18.84 6.88
C THR A 488 15.81 18.79 5.68
N GLY A 489 15.42 17.59 5.31
CA GLY A 489 14.56 17.31 4.16
C GLY A 489 13.17 16.80 4.53
N THR A 490 12.41 16.47 3.49
CA THR A 490 11.07 15.87 3.63
C THR A 490 11.09 14.47 4.22
N ASP A 491 12.20 13.76 4.12
CA ASP A 491 12.45 12.48 4.77
C ASP A 491 12.45 12.58 6.29
N ALA A 492 13.07 13.60 6.88
CA ALA A 492 13.02 13.81 8.32
C ALA A 492 11.60 14.14 8.80
N VAL A 493 10.84 14.93 8.04
CA VAL A 493 9.42 15.19 8.33
C VAL A 493 8.61 13.90 8.22
N PHE A 494 8.89 13.07 7.21
CA PHE A 494 8.25 11.76 7.06
C PHE A 494 8.51 10.86 8.29
N ASP A 495 9.75 10.77 8.76
CA ASP A 495 10.10 9.99 9.95
C ASP A 495 9.47 10.57 11.23
N ALA A 496 9.37 11.90 11.35
CA ALA A 496 8.67 12.54 12.47
C ALA A 496 7.16 12.23 12.47
N VAL A 497 6.54 12.04 11.30
CA VAL A 497 5.13 11.68 11.18
C VAL A 497 4.91 10.19 11.44
N PHE A 498 5.64 9.31 10.75
CA PHE A 498 5.36 7.87 10.74
C PHE A 498 6.20 7.06 11.75
N GLY A 499 7.15 7.70 12.42
CA GLY A 499 8.10 7.06 13.33
C GLY A 499 9.48 6.87 12.69
N GLY A 500 10.50 6.67 13.54
CA GLY A 500 11.88 6.47 13.10
C GLY A 500 12.06 5.26 12.17
N GLN A 501 13.21 5.21 11.49
CA GLN A 501 13.53 4.16 10.51
C GLN A 501 12.50 4.05 9.37
N GLY A 502 11.98 5.18 8.88
CA GLY A 502 10.98 5.18 7.82
C GLY A 502 9.60 4.65 8.22
N GLY A 503 9.27 4.64 9.52
CA GLY A 503 7.99 4.17 10.03
C GLY A 503 7.84 2.66 10.15
N ALA A 504 8.95 1.92 10.27
CA ALA A 504 8.93 0.46 10.38
C ALA A 504 8.02 -0.05 11.53
N GLY A 505 8.07 0.61 12.69
CA GLY A 505 7.21 0.26 13.84
C GLY A 505 5.72 0.48 13.60
N ALA A 506 5.35 1.35 12.65
CA ALA A 506 3.96 1.55 12.22
C ALA A 506 3.57 0.62 11.05
N GLY A 507 4.48 -0.25 10.57
CA GLY A 507 4.24 -1.14 9.43
C GLY A 507 4.32 -0.43 8.08
N VAL A 508 5.02 0.71 8.00
CA VAL A 508 5.25 1.41 6.73
C VAL A 508 6.15 0.56 5.83
N HIS A 509 5.70 0.33 4.61
CA HIS A 509 6.43 -0.45 3.61
C HIS A 509 6.46 0.24 2.25
N VAL A 510 7.57 0.08 1.54
CA VAL A 510 7.76 0.64 0.19
C VAL A 510 6.87 -0.06 -0.83
N ARG A 511 6.24 0.71 -1.72
CA ARG A 511 5.43 0.19 -2.83
C ARG A 511 6.17 0.38 -4.16
N ALA A 512 6.26 -0.69 -4.95
CA ALA A 512 6.89 -0.66 -6.28
C ALA A 512 6.10 0.14 -7.33
N ALA A 513 4.82 0.42 -7.08
CA ALA A 513 3.97 1.23 -7.93
C ALA A 513 2.78 1.80 -7.15
N GLY A 514 2.26 2.93 -7.62
CA GLY A 514 0.99 3.49 -7.20
C GLY A 514 0.31 4.22 -8.36
N THR A 515 -1.00 4.43 -8.26
CA THR A 515 -1.82 5.08 -9.30
C THR A 515 -1.90 6.60 -9.14
N HIS A 516 -1.13 7.17 -8.19
CA HIS A 516 -1.18 8.58 -7.81
C HIS A 516 0.20 9.22 -7.92
N HIS A 517 0.24 10.51 -8.21
CA HIS A 517 1.47 11.29 -8.23
C HIS A 517 1.17 12.72 -7.81
N MET A 518 2.07 13.33 -7.04
CA MET A 518 1.92 14.71 -6.57
C MET A 518 3.03 15.59 -7.14
N ASN A 519 2.62 16.68 -7.76
CA ASN A 519 3.48 17.81 -8.06
C ASN A 519 3.30 18.87 -6.97
N THR A 520 4.40 19.26 -6.35
CA THR A 520 4.44 20.36 -5.37
C THR A 520 4.68 21.73 -6.03
N PRO A 521 4.38 22.84 -5.34
CA PRO A 521 4.72 24.18 -5.81
C PRO A 521 6.24 24.43 -5.91
N LYS A 522 6.65 25.45 -6.67
CA LYS A 522 8.02 26.01 -6.58
C LYS A 522 8.21 26.72 -5.24
N ALA A 523 9.45 26.76 -4.75
CA ALA A 523 9.80 27.57 -3.59
C ALA A 523 9.38 29.05 -3.80
N GLY A 524 8.84 29.70 -2.77
CA GLY A 524 8.39 31.10 -2.84
C GLY A 524 7.12 31.40 -3.65
N LYS A 525 6.44 30.40 -4.24
CA LYS A 525 5.23 30.61 -5.07
C LYS A 525 3.91 30.27 -4.37
N GLY A 526 3.89 30.22 -3.03
CA GLY A 526 2.72 29.78 -2.27
C GLY A 526 2.28 28.37 -2.70
N MET A 527 0.98 28.16 -2.87
CA MET A 527 0.41 26.87 -3.34
C MET A 527 0.23 26.80 -4.86
N ALA A 528 0.62 27.82 -5.60
CA ALA A 528 0.49 27.83 -7.06
C ALA A 528 1.32 26.70 -7.70
N GLY A 529 0.66 25.87 -8.52
CA GLY A 529 1.28 24.75 -9.20
C GLY A 529 1.17 23.41 -8.47
N TYR A 530 0.55 23.36 -7.28
CA TYR A 530 0.16 22.09 -6.67
C TYR A 530 -0.78 21.30 -7.60
N LYS A 531 -0.50 20.01 -7.79
CA LYS A 531 -1.36 19.12 -8.58
C LYS A 531 -1.21 17.67 -8.17
N GLU A 532 -2.32 17.05 -7.79
CA GLU A 532 -2.44 15.60 -7.76
C GLU A 532 -2.82 15.09 -9.16
N LYS A 533 -2.17 14.00 -9.58
CA LYS A 533 -2.49 13.24 -10.80
C LYS A 533 -2.89 11.82 -10.38
N GLY A 534 -3.92 11.28 -11.00
CA GLY A 534 -4.34 9.89 -10.83
C GLY A 534 -4.34 9.10 -12.14
N GLY A 535 -4.42 7.77 -12.02
CA GLY A 535 -4.59 6.84 -13.13
C GLY A 535 -3.28 6.34 -13.74
N ILE A 536 -3.40 5.60 -14.85
CA ILE A 536 -2.28 4.88 -15.49
C ILE A 536 -1.11 5.82 -15.86
N GLY A 537 -1.40 7.04 -16.33
CA GLY A 537 -0.37 8.03 -16.65
C GLY A 537 0.42 8.52 -15.43
N ALA A 538 -0.20 8.55 -14.24
CA ALA A 538 0.49 8.87 -12.99
C ALA A 538 1.39 7.70 -12.53
N ALA A 539 0.96 6.45 -12.74
CA ALA A 539 1.76 5.27 -12.42
C ALA A 539 3.06 5.18 -13.24
N LEU A 540 3.01 5.56 -14.53
CA LEU A 540 4.20 5.66 -15.38
C LEU A 540 5.08 6.84 -14.96
N GLY A 541 4.47 8.00 -14.69
CA GLY A 541 5.18 9.20 -14.30
C GLY A 541 5.92 9.06 -12.98
N SER A 542 5.31 8.40 -11.98
CA SER A 542 5.94 8.22 -10.68
C SER A 542 7.13 7.25 -10.72
N LYS A 543 7.10 6.23 -11.58
CA LYS A 543 8.23 5.28 -11.72
C LYS A 543 9.48 5.93 -12.31
N ALA A 544 9.33 7.04 -13.02
CA ALA A 544 10.42 7.80 -13.62
C ALA A 544 10.82 9.04 -12.81
N ASP A 545 10.12 9.35 -11.71
CA ASP A 545 10.38 10.52 -10.88
C ASP A 545 11.22 10.09 -9.66
N PRO A 546 12.54 10.36 -9.65
CA PRO A 546 13.42 9.93 -8.55
C PRO A 546 13.09 10.64 -7.23
N ASP A 547 12.36 11.75 -7.27
CA ASP A 547 11.98 12.52 -6.07
C ASP A 547 10.67 12.01 -5.46
N TYR A 548 10.01 11.00 -6.02
CA TYR A 548 8.70 10.54 -5.57
C TYR A 548 8.70 9.05 -5.21
N GLN A 549 8.40 8.75 -3.94
CA GLN A 549 8.35 7.39 -3.42
C GLN A 549 6.94 7.07 -2.89
N HIS A 550 6.46 5.86 -3.20
CA HIS A 550 5.20 5.34 -2.68
C HIS A 550 5.45 4.42 -1.50
N PHE A 551 4.57 4.50 -0.51
CA PHE A 551 4.51 3.66 0.66
C PHE A 551 3.07 3.25 0.97
N GLY A 552 2.92 2.18 1.72
CA GLY A 552 1.68 1.72 2.32
C GLY A 552 1.86 1.49 3.81
N MET A 553 0.78 1.57 4.57
CA MET A 553 0.77 1.31 6.02
C MET A 553 -0.56 0.69 6.40
N ASP A 554 -0.55 -0.49 7.00
CA ASP A 554 -1.76 -1.20 7.37
C ASP A 554 -2.31 -0.64 8.70
N MET A 555 -3.64 -0.50 8.79
CA MET A 555 -4.31 0.21 9.89
C MET A 555 -5.46 -0.63 10.46
N GLY A 556 -5.68 -0.54 11.77
CA GLY A 556 -6.90 -1.03 12.41
C GLY A 556 -7.97 0.07 12.49
N ILE A 557 -8.62 0.41 11.37
CA ILE A 557 -9.61 1.49 11.35
C ILE A 557 -10.85 1.07 12.13
N GLY A 558 -11.25 1.86 13.15
CA GLY A 558 -12.31 1.50 14.10
C GLY A 558 -11.83 0.94 15.43
N GLY A 559 -10.52 0.84 15.63
CA GLY A 559 -9.88 0.44 16.88
C GLY A 559 -9.61 -1.07 16.95
N VAL A 560 -8.36 -1.42 17.18
CA VAL A 560 -7.91 -2.81 17.25
C VAL A 560 -8.53 -3.54 18.45
N GLY A 561 -8.89 -4.81 18.26
CA GLY A 561 -9.60 -5.61 19.27
C GLY A 561 -11.11 -5.30 19.38
N ASN A 562 -11.63 -4.36 18.59
CA ASN A 562 -13.07 -4.19 18.38
C ASN A 562 -13.60 -5.16 17.34
N LEU A 563 -14.90 -5.42 17.43
CA LEU A 563 -15.63 -6.13 16.39
C LEU A 563 -16.02 -5.14 15.29
N GLY A 564 -15.55 -5.40 14.09
CA GLY A 564 -15.87 -4.67 12.88
C GLY A 564 -17.17 -5.16 12.25
N THR A 565 -17.23 -5.13 10.92
CA THR A 565 -18.41 -5.50 10.12
C THR A 565 -18.88 -6.91 10.48
N ALA A 566 -20.19 -7.11 10.53
CA ALA A 566 -20.77 -8.41 10.79
C ALA A 566 -20.36 -9.41 9.69
N GLY A 567 -19.81 -10.55 10.12
CA GLY A 567 -19.41 -11.68 9.32
C GLY A 567 -20.27 -12.92 9.62
N ALA A 568 -19.65 -14.10 9.49
CA ALA A 568 -20.34 -15.39 9.57
C ALA A 568 -21.25 -15.50 10.82
N GLY A 569 -22.54 -15.77 10.60
CA GLY A 569 -23.52 -15.90 11.68
C GLY A 569 -23.85 -14.60 12.42
N GLY A 570 -23.60 -13.44 11.80
CA GLY A 570 -23.86 -12.11 12.37
C GLY A 570 -22.82 -11.65 13.40
N GLN A 571 -21.76 -12.44 13.64
CA GLN A 571 -20.68 -12.08 14.55
C GLN A 571 -19.76 -11.06 13.89
N GLY A 572 -19.35 -10.01 14.61
CA GLY A 572 -18.44 -9.02 14.05
C GLY A 572 -17.03 -9.60 13.81
N GLN A 573 -16.39 -9.19 12.72
CA GLN A 573 -15.04 -9.61 12.36
C GLN A 573 -13.99 -8.81 13.15
N MET A 574 -12.89 -9.43 13.56
CA MET A 574 -11.88 -8.72 14.36
C MET A 574 -11.23 -7.58 13.58
N ILE A 575 -11.12 -6.41 14.21
CA ILE A 575 -10.30 -5.30 13.70
C ILE A 575 -8.86 -5.49 14.18
N ASN A 576 -7.94 -5.53 13.22
CA ASN A 576 -6.50 -5.70 13.38
C ASN A 576 -5.75 -4.86 12.34
N ALA A 577 -4.46 -4.61 12.53
CA ALA A 577 -3.63 -3.79 11.63
C ALA A 577 -2.90 -4.65 10.59
N ASP A 578 -3.64 -5.51 9.89
CA ASP A 578 -3.10 -6.52 8.96
C ASP A 578 -3.44 -6.27 7.48
N GLY A 579 -4.05 -5.11 7.21
CA GLY A 579 -4.47 -4.67 5.89
C GLY A 579 -5.90 -5.02 5.48
N ARG A 580 -6.71 -5.68 6.32
CA ARG A 580 -8.14 -5.96 6.01
C ARG A 580 -9.10 -4.90 6.57
N SER A 581 -8.66 -4.23 7.62
CA SER A 581 -9.45 -3.27 8.39
C SER A 581 -9.01 -1.83 8.13
N GLY A 582 -8.30 -1.59 7.04
CA GLY A 582 -7.79 -0.28 6.66
C GLY A 582 -6.37 -0.35 6.11
N HIS A 583 -6.12 0.52 5.13
CA HIS A 583 -4.79 0.75 4.59
C HIS A 583 -4.59 2.23 4.31
N MET A 584 -3.42 2.78 4.67
CA MET A 584 -3.03 4.13 4.33
C MET A 584 -2.07 4.12 3.14
N TYR A 585 -2.48 4.76 2.05
CA TYR A 585 -1.59 5.13 0.96
C TYR A 585 -0.79 6.38 1.34
N ILE A 586 0.53 6.34 1.09
CA ILE A 586 1.43 7.47 1.33
C ILE A 586 2.31 7.69 0.10
N GLY A 587 2.22 8.88 -0.49
CA GLY A 587 3.15 9.34 -1.52
C GLY A 587 4.07 10.42 -0.96
N ARG A 588 5.37 10.16 -0.86
CA ARG A 588 6.36 11.14 -0.41
C ARG A 588 7.01 11.79 -1.60
N ARG A 589 7.02 13.13 -1.63
CA ARG A 589 7.83 13.91 -2.57
C ARG A 589 8.97 14.62 -1.85
N MET A 590 10.20 14.36 -2.25
CA MET A 590 11.36 15.07 -1.74
C MET A 590 11.35 16.54 -2.19
N GLY A 591 11.55 17.44 -1.23
CA GLY A 591 11.80 18.86 -1.49
C GLY A 591 13.22 19.08 -2.04
N THR A 592 13.39 20.13 -2.84
CA THR A 592 14.68 20.57 -3.37
C THR A 592 14.87 22.06 -3.08
N ALA A 593 16.02 22.64 -3.42
CA ALA A 593 16.23 24.09 -3.29
C ALA A 593 15.22 24.93 -4.09
N SER A 594 14.68 24.39 -5.20
CA SER A 594 13.77 25.11 -6.09
C SER A 594 12.30 24.72 -5.93
N ARG A 595 12.00 23.66 -5.17
CA ARG A 595 10.66 23.07 -5.08
C ARG A 595 10.35 22.59 -3.67
N LYS A 596 9.11 22.80 -3.26
CA LYS A 596 8.58 22.31 -1.98
C LYS A 596 8.54 20.78 -1.96
N GLY A 597 8.70 20.19 -0.77
CA GLY A 597 8.41 18.79 -0.51
C GLY A 597 6.94 18.56 -0.15
N GLY A 598 6.57 17.31 0.13
CA GLY A 598 5.25 17.03 0.68
C GLY A 598 4.90 15.55 0.80
N LEU A 599 3.74 15.30 1.41
CA LEU A 599 3.09 13.99 1.48
C LEU A 599 1.74 14.04 0.77
N LEU A 600 1.36 12.95 0.13
CA LEU A 600 0.01 12.68 -0.34
C LEU A 600 -0.52 11.46 0.42
N VAL A 601 -1.45 11.67 1.35
CA VAL A 601 -1.91 10.61 2.25
C VAL A 601 -3.41 10.38 2.05
N GLY A 602 -3.84 9.12 1.99
CA GLY A 602 -5.26 8.78 1.93
C GLY A 602 -5.53 7.38 2.46
N LEU A 603 -6.79 7.13 2.83
CA LEU A 603 -7.22 5.83 3.33
C LEU A 603 -7.93 5.01 2.24
N GLU A 604 -7.54 3.76 2.18
CA GLU A 604 -8.11 2.67 1.39
C GLU A 604 -8.75 1.67 2.37
N SER A 605 -9.73 0.89 1.92
CA SER A 605 -10.41 -0.07 2.80
C SER A 605 -9.50 -1.23 3.18
N ASP A 606 -8.68 -1.65 2.22
CA ASP A 606 -7.78 -2.77 2.38
C ASP A 606 -6.50 -2.56 1.59
N SER A 607 -5.49 -3.28 2.04
CA SER A 607 -4.19 -3.34 1.40
C SER A 607 -4.30 -4.11 0.09
N PRO A 608 -3.40 -3.84 -0.87
CA PRO A 608 -3.39 -4.59 -2.12
C PRO A 608 -3.46 -6.10 -1.92
N TYR A 609 -4.44 -6.69 -2.59
CA TYR A 609 -4.88 -8.07 -2.61
C TYR A 609 -5.20 -8.73 -1.25
N ARG A 610 -5.52 -7.93 -0.23
CA ARG A 610 -6.24 -8.42 0.95
C ARG A 610 -7.73 -8.47 0.71
N MET A 611 -8.39 -9.45 1.29
CA MET A 611 -9.85 -9.46 1.34
C MET A 611 -10.30 -8.72 2.59
N ASN A 612 -11.09 -7.67 2.43
CA ASN A 612 -11.61 -6.91 3.54
C ASN A 612 -12.84 -7.56 4.18
N GLN A 613 -13.35 -6.91 5.22
CA GLN A 613 -14.44 -7.44 6.04
C GLN A 613 -15.78 -7.58 5.30
N THR A 614 -15.94 -6.98 4.12
CA THR A 614 -17.16 -7.09 3.28
C THR A 614 -17.00 -8.07 2.11
N GLY A 615 -15.85 -8.74 2.03
CA GLY A 615 -15.51 -9.68 0.96
C GLY A 615 -14.96 -9.03 -0.32
N HIS A 616 -14.61 -7.74 -0.27
CA HIS A 616 -13.97 -7.04 -1.39
C HIS A 616 -12.43 -7.17 -1.32
N MET A 617 -11.75 -7.09 -2.47
CA MET A 617 -10.29 -7.18 -2.56
C MET A 617 -9.72 -6.14 -3.54
N HIS A 618 -8.78 -5.31 -3.08
CA HIS A 618 -8.09 -4.31 -3.91
C HIS A 618 -7.00 -4.98 -4.77
N ASN A 619 -7.32 -5.39 -5.99
CA ASN A 619 -6.29 -5.82 -6.95
C ASN A 619 -5.51 -4.62 -7.54
N ALA A 620 -4.42 -4.87 -8.27
CA ALA A 620 -3.62 -3.83 -8.92
C ALA A 620 -4.40 -2.89 -9.88
N ALA A 621 -5.62 -3.28 -10.29
CA ALA A 621 -6.48 -2.44 -11.12
C ALA A 621 -7.32 -1.44 -10.30
N ALA A 622 -7.20 -1.42 -8.97
CA ALA A 622 -7.89 -0.49 -8.05
C ALA A 622 -9.40 -0.41 -8.32
N GLN A 623 -10.07 -1.57 -8.28
CA GLN A 623 -11.52 -1.64 -8.49
C GLN A 623 -12.27 -0.77 -7.48
N ALA A 624 -13.33 -0.13 -7.95
CA ALA A 624 -14.11 0.77 -7.12
C ALA A 624 -14.96 -0.04 -6.13
N GLU A 625 -14.52 -0.06 -4.89
CA GLU A 625 -15.35 -0.45 -3.75
C GLU A 625 -16.32 0.67 -3.36
N GLU A 626 -17.59 0.34 -3.15
CA GLU A 626 -18.61 1.32 -2.77
C GLU A 626 -18.85 1.42 -1.27
N GLY A 627 -18.80 0.30 -0.54
CA GLY A 627 -18.87 0.24 0.93
C GLY A 627 -17.51 -0.17 1.48
N SER A 628 -16.94 0.62 2.39
CA SER A 628 -15.59 0.43 2.91
C SER A 628 -15.61 -0.23 4.30
N SER A 629 -14.63 -1.08 4.59
CA SER A 629 -14.33 -1.56 5.95
C SER A 629 -13.85 -0.46 6.90
N THR A 630 -13.67 0.78 6.42
CA THR A 630 -13.40 1.97 7.25
C THR A 630 -14.68 2.73 7.63
N GLY A 631 -15.85 2.29 7.14
CA GLY A 631 -17.14 2.93 7.35
C GLY A 631 -17.42 4.06 6.35
N GLY A 632 -16.39 4.81 5.95
CA GLY A 632 -16.48 5.91 4.99
C GLY A 632 -16.84 5.46 3.57
N LEU A 633 -17.82 6.10 2.94
CA LEU A 633 -18.15 5.87 1.53
C LEU A 633 -17.33 6.80 0.63
N LYS A 634 -17.10 6.40 -0.63
CA LYS A 634 -16.52 7.31 -1.64
C LYS A 634 -17.39 8.54 -1.89
N THR A 635 -18.69 8.45 -1.63
CA THR A 635 -19.62 9.58 -1.70
C THR A 635 -19.35 10.64 -0.64
N ASP A 636 -18.68 10.27 0.44
CA ASP A 636 -18.40 11.16 1.57
C ASP A 636 -17.17 12.05 1.27
N ILE A 637 -16.51 11.83 0.12
CA ILE A 637 -15.39 12.63 -0.36
C ILE A 637 -15.82 14.09 -0.57
N GLN A 638 -15.32 14.96 0.31
CA GLN A 638 -15.37 16.41 0.15
C GLN A 638 -14.27 16.94 -0.77
N GLY A 639 -14.58 17.90 -1.63
CA GLY A 639 -13.63 18.42 -2.61
C GLY A 639 -13.47 17.50 -3.83
N ASN A 640 -12.69 17.96 -4.80
CA ASN A 640 -12.35 17.18 -5.98
C ASN A 640 -11.59 15.89 -5.60
N LYS A 641 -11.93 14.77 -6.27
CA LYS A 641 -11.25 13.47 -6.09
C LYS A 641 -9.72 13.53 -6.14
N TYR A 642 -9.18 14.42 -6.97
CA TYR A 642 -7.74 14.66 -7.11
C TYR A 642 -7.41 16.11 -6.80
N GLY A 643 -6.58 16.34 -5.78
CA GLY A 643 -6.13 17.65 -5.33
C GLY A 643 -7.24 18.52 -4.74
N GLY A 644 -8.28 17.91 -4.19
CA GLY A 644 -9.38 18.59 -3.52
C GLY A 644 -9.11 18.95 -2.06
N ARG A 645 -8.05 18.40 -1.45
CA ARG A 645 -7.66 18.64 -0.05
C ARG A 645 -6.18 18.96 0.01
N THR A 646 -5.83 20.13 0.53
CA THR A 646 -4.42 20.53 0.65
C THR A 646 -4.16 21.27 1.94
N VAL A 647 -3.12 20.86 2.66
CA VAL A 647 -2.61 21.51 3.86
C VAL A 647 -1.29 22.19 3.51
N ASP A 648 -1.25 23.52 3.54
CA ASP A 648 0.00 24.26 3.39
C ASP A 648 0.66 24.45 4.75
N LEU A 649 1.84 23.86 4.92
CA LEU A 649 2.69 23.94 6.11
C LEU A 649 4.06 24.56 5.79
N SER A 650 4.26 25.02 4.56
CA SER A 650 5.55 25.49 4.05
C SER A 650 6.01 26.83 4.62
N GLY A 651 5.25 27.41 5.57
CA GLY A 651 5.71 28.53 6.39
C GLY A 651 6.71 28.12 7.48
N LEU A 652 6.85 26.83 7.75
CA LEU A 652 7.87 26.24 8.62
C LEU A 652 9.00 25.65 7.76
N THR A 653 10.23 25.73 8.26
CA THR A 653 11.34 24.89 7.76
C THR A 653 11.05 23.42 8.09
N ASN A 654 11.74 22.48 7.45
CA ASN A 654 11.56 21.07 7.80
C ASN A 654 12.05 20.81 9.24
N GLN A 655 13.13 21.45 9.67
CA GLN A 655 13.61 21.36 11.06
C GLN A 655 12.55 21.83 12.08
N GLU A 656 11.91 22.97 11.85
CA GLU A 656 10.84 23.47 12.72
C GLU A 656 9.61 22.55 12.71
N MET A 657 9.26 21.99 11.55
CA MET A 657 8.19 21.00 11.45
C MET A 657 8.50 19.75 12.27
N VAL A 658 9.71 19.23 12.15
CA VAL A 658 10.18 18.06 12.91
C VAL A 658 10.14 18.35 14.41
N ALA A 659 10.66 19.50 14.85
CA ALA A 659 10.60 19.91 16.26
C ALA A 659 9.15 20.03 16.77
N THR A 660 8.25 20.61 15.97
CA THR A 660 6.82 20.73 16.31
C THR A 660 6.15 19.36 16.46
N LEU A 661 6.43 18.42 15.54
CA LEU A 661 5.88 17.06 15.59
C LEU A 661 6.42 16.25 16.77
N HIS A 662 7.69 16.43 17.13
CA HIS A 662 8.27 15.82 18.33
C HIS A 662 7.65 16.38 19.60
N ALA A 663 7.49 17.71 19.72
CA ALA A 663 6.82 18.33 20.87
C ALA A 663 5.38 17.84 21.02
N PHE A 664 4.63 17.76 19.92
CA PHE A 664 3.28 17.19 19.93
C PHE A 664 3.28 15.72 20.35
N THR A 665 4.24 14.93 19.85
CA THR A 665 4.40 13.51 20.22
C THR A 665 4.66 13.32 21.70
N SER A 666 5.58 14.09 22.27
CA SER A 666 5.86 14.06 23.70
C SER A 666 4.62 14.43 24.51
N HIS A 667 3.89 15.47 24.07
CA HIS A 667 2.68 15.92 24.74
C HIS A 667 1.58 14.85 24.75
N PHE A 668 1.20 14.30 23.58
CA PHE A 668 0.10 13.32 23.53
C PHE A 668 0.49 11.98 24.16
N SER A 669 1.76 11.56 24.07
CA SER A 669 2.23 10.32 24.70
C SER A 669 2.13 10.42 26.21
N ARG A 670 2.56 11.55 26.77
CA ARG A 670 2.44 11.84 28.19
C ARG A 670 0.97 11.83 28.65
N LEU A 671 0.07 12.47 27.91
CA LEU A 671 -1.37 12.39 28.22
C LEU A 671 -1.87 10.95 28.18
N ARG A 672 -1.53 10.17 27.15
CA ARG A 672 -1.95 8.77 27.04
C ARG A 672 -1.51 7.92 28.24
N ASP A 673 -0.34 8.21 28.80
CA ASP A 673 0.25 7.45 29.89
C ASP A 673 -0.22 7.94 31.27
N GLU A 674 -0.43 9.24 31.45
CA GLU A 674 -0.73 9.87 32.75
C GLU A 674 -2.22 10.21 32.95
N ASP A 675 -2.95 10.57 31.90
CA ASP A 675 -4.34 11.03 31.94
C ASP A 675 -5.10 10.64 30.67
N GLU A 676 -5.61 9.41 30.64
CA GLU A 676 -6.34 8.86 29.50
C GLU A 676 -7.60 9.67 29.15
N GLY A 677 -8.20 10.36 30.12
CA GLY A 677 -9.33 11.26 29.90
C GLY A 677 -8.92 12.46 29.04
N ALA A 678 -7.86 13.17 29.45
CA ALA A 678 -7.31 14.28 28.70
C ALA A 678 -6.76 13.86 27.33
N TYR A 679 -6.20 12.65 27.21
CA TYR A 679 -5.81 12.08 25.92
C TYR A 679 -7.01 11.90 24.99
N ASN A 680 -8.09 11.28 25.48
CA ASN A 680 -9.32 11.10 24.70
C ASN A 680 -9.92 12.45 24.28
N ASP A 681 -9.92 13.45 25.16
CA ASP A 681 -10.36 14.81 24.83
C ASP A 681 -9.47 15.48 23.77
N LEU A 682 -8.16 15.20 23.77
CA LEU A 682 -7.25 15.64 22.71
C LEU A 682 -7.59 14.96 21.38
N LEU A 683 -7.85 13.65 21.37
CA LEU A 683 -8.23 12.91 20.16
C LEU A 683 -9.50 13.50 19.51
N GLU A 684 -10.53 13.79 20.31
CA GLU A 684 -11.78 14.39 19.85
C GLU A 684 -11.56 15.81 19.27
N ARG A 685 -10.76 16.64 19.94
CA ARG A 685 -10.45 17.99 19.46
C ARG A 685 -9.63 18.00 18.16
N ILE A 686 -8.62 17.14 18.07
CA ILE A 686 -7.75 17.07 16.87
C ILE A 686 -8.49 16.50 15.67
N SER A 687 -9.30 15.46 15.88
CA SER A 687 -10.08 14.81 14.80
C SER A 687 -11.33 15.59 14.38
N GLY A 688 -11.80 16.51 15.22
CA GLY A 688 -13.00 17.30 15.01
C GLY A 688 -12.85 18.42 13.97
N LYS A 689 -13.74 19.41 14.04
CA LYS A 689 -13.65 20.61 13.19
C LYS A 689 -12.41 21.43 13.55
N ARG A 690 -12.11 22.42 12.72
CA ARG A 690 -10.98 23.31 12.93
C ARG A 690 -11.07 23.98 14.31
N MET A 691 -10.01 23.84 15.10
CA MET A 691 -9.91 24.48 16.41
C MET A 691 -9.85 25.99 16.24
N ASP A 692 -10.57 26.72 17.10
CA ASP A 692 -10.43 28.17 17.21
C ASP A 692 -9.00 28.57 17.64
N ALA A 693 -8.70 29.85 17.52
CA ALA A 693 -7.37 30.37 17.80
C ALA A 693 -6.94 30.16 19.25
N ASP A 694 -7.85 30.30 20.21
CA ASP A 694 -7.55 30.20 21.64
C ASP A 694 -7.27 28.75 22.03
N SER A 695 -8.12 27.83 21.59
CA SER A 695 -7.97 26.40 21.76
C SER A 695 -6.65 25.89 21.15
N MET A 696 -6.31 26.35 19.93
CA MET A 696 -5.05 25.99 19.29
C MET A 696 -3.84 26.60 20.03
N ASN A 697 -3.92 27.87 20.44
CA ASN A 697 -2.84 28.54 21.17
C ASN A 697 -2.60 27.90 22.54
N ALA A 698 -3.66 27.44 23.21
CA ALA A 698 -3.57 26.70 24.47
C ALA A 698 -2.84 25.37 24.27
N LEU A 699 -3.24 24.59 23.26
CA LEU A 699 -2.55 23.34 22.92
C LEU A 699 -1.06 23.58 22.59
N LEU A 700 -0.77 24.56 21.75
CA LEU A 700 0.62 24.92 21.40
C LEU A 700 1.43 25.33 22.64
N GLY A 701 0.85 26.11 23.55
CA GLY A 701 1.51 26.49 24.81
C GLY A 701 1.78 25.31 25.74
N GLN A 702 0.90 24.30 25.76
CA GLN A 702 1.09 23.09 26.55
C GLN A 702 2.16 22.16 25.99
N MET A 703 2.31 22.08 24.65
CA MET A 703 3.32 21.20 24.04
C MET A 703 4.71 21.83 23.94
N LEU A 704 4.80 23.17 23.89
CA LEU A 704 6.04 23.93 23.70
C LEU A 704 6.30 24.85 24.91
N ALA A 705 6.07 24.33 26.11
CA ALA A 705 6.46 25.01 27.33
C ALA A 705 7.99 25.10 27.43
N GLY A 706 8.52 26.16 28.06
CA GLY A 706 9.96 26.39 28.21
C GLY A 706 10.50 27.52 27.33
N GLU A 707 11.52 28.21 27.83
CA GLU A 707 12.14 29.38 27.16
C GLU A 707 12.78 29.00 25.81
N GLU A 708 13.31 27.77 25.70
CA GLU A 708 13.96 27.25 24.50
C GLU A 708 13.01 27.11 23.30
N ASN A 709 11.70 27.07 23.55
CA ASN A 709 10.67 26.90 22.53
C ASN A 709 9.96 28.21 22.16
N GLU A 710 10.28 29.34 22.79
CA GLU A 710 9.52 30.60 22.63
C GLU A 710 9.46 31.08 21.18
N ALA A 711 10.58 31.02 20.46
CA ALA A 711 10.65 31.45 19.06
C ALA A 711 9.75 30.59 18.16
N LEU A 712 9.81 29.26 18.32
CA LEU A 712 8.97 28.32 17.57
C LEU A 712 7.50 28.51 17.92
N LEU A 713 7.17 28.62 19.21
CA LEU A 713 5.82 28.87 19.69
C LEU A 713 5.24 30.18 19.12
N ALA A 714 6.01 31.27 19.16
CA ALA A 714 5.60 32.56 18.60
C ALA A 714 5.32 32.46 17.10
N LYS A 715 6.17 31.74 16.35
CA LYS A 715 6.01 31.51 14.91
C LYS A 715 4.76 30.69 14.61
N LEU A 716 4.51 29.60 15.33
CA LEU A 716 3.32 28.76 15.14
C LEU A 716 2.03 29.55 15.43
N LYS A 717 2.01 30.32 16.52
CA LYS A 717 0.88 31.23 16.83
C LYS A 717 0.68 32.27 15.74
N HIS A 718 1.76 32.85 15.19
CA HIS A 718 1.67 33.80 14.09
C HIS A 718 1.10 33.17 12.82
N MET A 719 1.61 31.99 12.42
CA MET A 719 1.07 31.25 11.28
C MET A 719 -0.42 30.96 11.45
N ARG A 720 -0.82 30.50 12.63
CA ARG A 720 -2.21 30.13 12.89
C ARG A 720 -3.16 31.32 12.79
N ARG A 721 -2.76 32.51 13.26
CA ARG A 721 -3.53 33.76 13.14
C ARG A 721 -3.81 34.16 11.70
N ASN A 722 -2.91 33.84 10.77
CA ASN A 722 -3.02 34.22 9.37
C ASN A 722 -3.82 33.21 8.52
N TYR A 723 -4.26 32.10 9.10
CA TYR A 723 -5.06 31.09 8.40
C TYR A 723 -6.53 31.21 8.78
N PRO A 724 -7.45 31.20 7.80
CA PRO A 724 -8.88 31.32 8.07
C PRO A 724 -9.34 30.22 9.02
N ALA A 725 -10.22 30.59 9.95
CA ALA A 725 -10.83 29.67 10.92
C ALA A 725 -11.71 28.62 10.23
#